data_AF-A0A1V5CJA9-F1
#
_entry.id   AF-A0A1V5CJA9-F1
#
_cell.length_a   1.000
_cell.length_b   1.000
_cell.length_c   1.000
_cell.angle_alpha   90.00
_cell.angle_beta   90.00
_cell.angle_gamma   90.00
#
_symmetry.space_group_name_H-M   'P 1'
#
loop_
_entity.id
_entity.type
_entity.pdbx_description
1 polymer ?
#
loop_
_entity_poly.entity_id
_entity_poly.type
_entity_poly.pdbx_seq_one_letter_code
_entity_poly.pdbx_strand_id
1 'polypeptide(L)'
;MHISMRSTARRGFTLLEVLIVVTILGLLTALAVPAVGYLDNLERGRITLERMTQIRRAILGPDDRFDDQGRPIVGGYVADMRAWPDLWEPRADIRANFSGTGWENPSSMTAGLGQGPDYLLNPAYVYHRPSGAFEGKRWKWLLPYRRLYDDPSGADHIGGLETENEGQPRGLWTRYPEDLPFDLTGHPAPGMDLGTGWKGPYLNPPLEKNTSDSGHLAEGDYEYAALEPTWHASGPHSGSETWEDGDYAPSTGKLGEMYDDKEQFRKLQSDGRLADGWGRPFRFFITADPHNPGETIFWIVSEGPDGKGRYPAKGTCSGHSWSVDLNDTMGNTYDEQDQHNRDNLVMKLYSRDWQTVFTLWEQDKEAATRSVLDRVRRALLGEGPAGLNTGYSGDLLAWPKLFCWEGASSSWDDEDESSAAYTKGQPRGLWTARPNSADTADDLSASRWGLGWRRAYLTPPIGAGETEVVRDAWGRELLFFHDTANDALMVLSRGRDGMFAFGTTNAGQTEPVDFAEAVDVTAYNPSLAVNLDNIHLTVRKYERTPGYLRLDRFVVLNATAGTTKAGFFRADGAFVSGVDLLAATTLTDEDSDGTADDWAVGNGIPAFVFDDTTAQSVPSGARYLVFWNDTDGNNTIDTGEMYYPWIFNVMALAGSGHTSSLRLSTGDFRPVP
;
A
#
# COMPACT_ATOMS: atom_id res chain seq x y z
N MET A 1 -48.95 80.66 26.35
CA MET A 1 -48.39 80.68 24.98
C MET A 1 -48.90 79.43 24.28
N HIS A 2 -49.96 79.59 23.46
CA HIS A 2 -50.73 78.50 22.84
C HIS A 2 -50.07 78.10 21.50
N ILE A 3 -49.60 76.86 21.38
CA ILE A 3 -49.15 76.30 20.09
C ILE A 3 -50.38 75.79 19.35
N SER A 4 -50.75 76.52 18.30
CA SER A 4 -51.85 76.21 17.38
C SER A 4 -51.42 75.10 16.40
N MET A 5 -51.97 73.90 16.56
CA MET A 5 -51.87 72.84 15.54
C MET A 5 -52.66 73.25 14.29
N ARG A 6 -51.95 73.62 13.22
CA ARG A 6 -52.56 73.74 11.88
C ARG A 6 -52.72 72.33 11.32
N SER A 7 -53.97 71.90 11.09
CA SER A 7 -54.23 70.71 10.28
C SER A 7 -53.93 71.04 8.82
N THR A 8 -52.81 70.52 8.30
CA THR A 8 -52.58 70.44 6.86
C THR A 8 -53.56 69.42 6.30
N ALA A 9 -54.56 69.88 5.56
CA ALA A 9 -55.46 69.03 4.80
C ALA A 9 -54.63 68.13 3.86
N ARG A 10 -54.61 66.83 4.17
CA ARG A 10 -53.94 65.83 3.33
C ARG A 10 -54.72 65.74 2.01
N ARG A 11 -54.10 66.18 0.91
CA ARG A 11 -54.61 65.91 -0.44
C ARG A 11 -54.49 64.40 -0.67
N GLY A 12 -55.61 63.73 -0.86
CA GLY A 12 -55.63 62.32 -1.26
C GLY A 12 -55.07 62.16 -2.67
N PHE A 13 -54.48 60.99 -2.95
CA PHE A 13 -54.04 60.62 -4.30
C PHE A 13 -55.20 60.71 -5.29
N THR A 14 -54.94 61.29 -6.45
CA THR A 14 -55.90 61.27 -7.57
C THR A 14 -55.98 59.86 -8.16
N LEU A 15 -57.13 59.52 -8.74
CA LEU A 15 -57.34 58.21 -9.40
C LEU A 15 -56.24 57.91 -10.44
N LEU A 16 -55.78 58.93 -11.16
CA LEU A 16 -54.72 58.82 -12.17
C LEU A 16 -53.37 58.47 -11.54
N GLU A 17 -53.01 59.09 -10.41
CA GLU A 17 -51.76 58.78 -9.71
C GLU A 17 -51.78 57.35 -9.16
N VAL A 18 -52.92 56.89 -8.63
CA VAL A 18 -53.06 55.49 -8.19
C VAL A 18 -52.87 54.53 -9.36
N LEU A 19 -53.46 54.82 -10.52
CA LEU A 19 -53.32 53.99 -11.71
C LEU A 19 -51.86 53.93 -12.19
N ILE A 20 -51.16 55.08 -12.24
CA ILE A 20 -49.74 55.13 -12.62
C ILE A 20 -48.86 54.34 -11.63
N VAL A 21 -49.09 54.48 -10.33
CA VAL A 21 -48.32 53.75 -9.30
C VAL A 21 -48.53 52.25 -9.42
N VAL A 22 -49.78 51.79 -9.63
CA VAL A 22 -50.07 50.36 -9.82
C VAL A 22 -49.43 49.82 -11.10
N THR A 23 -49.44 50.58 -12.21
CA THR A 23 -48.77 50.18 -13.45
C THR A 23 -47.25 50.08 -13.29
N ILE A 24 -46.61 51.06 -12.63
CA ILE A 24 -45.16 51.03 -12.37
C ILE A 24 -44.80 49.86 -11.44
N LEU A 25 -45.58 49.64 -10.37
CA LEU A 25 -45.38 48.50 -9.48
C LEU A 25 -45.54 47.17 -10.21
N GLY A 26 -46.55 47.04 -11.09
CA GLY A 26 -46.74 45.87 -11.94
C GLY A 26 -45.53 45.59 -12.84
N LEU A 27 -44.99 46.64 -13.49
CA LEU A 27 -43.82 46.51 -14.37
C LEU A 27 -42.54 46.18 -13.58
N LEU A 28 -42.30 46.82 -12.43
CA LEU A 28 -41.16 46.51 -11.57
C LEU A 28 -41.23 45.09 -11.03
N THR A 29 -42.43 44.63 -10.66
CA THR A 29 -42.65 43.24 -10.20
C THR A 29 -42.37 42.25 -11.33
N ALA A 30 -42.84 42.54 -12.55
CA ALA A 30 -42.61 41.69 -13.72
C ALA A 30 -41.11 41.56 -14.08
N LEU A 31 -40.29 42.58 -13.80
CA LEU A 31 -38.83 42.52 -14.00
C LEU A 31 -38.09 41.86 -12.83
N ALA A 32 -38.58 42.05 -11.59
CA ALA A 32 -37.96 41.51 -10.39
C ALA A 32 -38.10 39.98 -10.29
N VAL A 33 -39.26 39.43 -10.64
CA VAL A 33 -39.53 37.98 -10.47
C VAL A 33 -38.56 37.09 -11.25
N PRO A 34 -38.29 37.30 -12.56
CA PRO A 34 -37.28 36.51 -13.28
C PRO A 34 -35.87 36.68 -12.74
N ALA A 35 -35.51 37.89 -12.27
CA ALA A 35 -34.20 38.16 -11.69
C ALA A 35 -33.98 37.40 -10.37
N VAL A 36 -35.01 37.31 -9.52
CA VAL A 36 -34.96 36.52 -8.28
C VAL A 36 -34.74 35.03 -8.58
N GLY A 37 -35.45 34.47 -9.57
CA GLY A 37 -35.28 33.07 -9.98
C GLY A 37 -33.88 32.77 -10.53
N TYR A 38 -33.29 33.70 -11.30
CA TYR A 38 -31.93 33.55 -11.80
C TYR A 38 -30.88 33.60 -10.68
N LEU A 39 -31.02 34.53 -9.72
CA LEU A 39 -30.12 34.62 -8.57
C LEU A 39 -30.20 33.38 -7.67
N ASP A 40 -31.40 32.84 -7.44
CA ASP A 40 -31.59 31.59 -6.71
C ASP A 40 -30.88 30.42 -7.41
N ASN A 41 -31.05 30.29 -8.73
CA ASN A 41 -30.36 29.25 -9.51
C ASN A 41 -28.83 29.38 -9.49
N LEU A 42 -28.29 30.61 -9.54
CA LEU A 42 -26.84 30.82 -9.41
C LEU A 42 -26.33 30.39 -8.03
N GLU A 43 -27.05 30.74 -6.97
CA GLU A 43 -26.65 30.37 -5.61
C GLU A 43 -26.74 28.86 -5.38
N ARG A 44 -27.81 28.21 -5.88
CA ARG A 44 -27.93 26.75 -5.86
C ARG A 44 -26.82 26.07 -6.65
N GLY A 45 -26.47 26.59 -7.83
CA GLY A 45 -25.32 26.12 -8.60
C GLY A 45 -24.00 26.24 -7.84
N ARG A 46 -23.79 27.36 -7.13
CA ARG A 46 -22.62 27.56 -6.26
C ARG A 46 -22.58 26.53 -5.13
N ILE A 47 -23.70 26.30 -4.45
CA ILE A 47 -23.84 25.28 -3.39
C ILE A 47 -23.56 23.88 -3.96
N THR A 48 -24.07 23.57 -5.15
CA THR A 48 -23.83 22.29 -5.82
C THR A 48 -22.34 22.05 -6.06
N LEU A 49 -21.63 23.03 -6.63
CA LEU A 49 -20.18 22.94 -6.86
C LEU A 49 -19.39 22.80 -5.55
N GLU A 50 -19.80 23.51 -4.50
CA GLU A 50 -19.21 23.41 -3.17
C GLU A 50 -19.37 21.98 -2.61
N ARG A 51 -20.57 21.40 -2.73
CA ARG A 51 -20.84 20.01 -2.31
C ARG A 51 -20.08 18.99 -3.15
N MET A 52 -20.02 19.15 -4.48
CA MET A 52 -19.19 18.28 -5.32
C MET A 52 -17.72 18.34 -4.92
N THR A 53 -17.20 19.54 -4.59
CA THR A 53 -15.84 19.71 -4.09
C THR A 53 -15.63 19.02 -2.74
N GLN A 54 -16.62 19.06 -1.85
CA GLN A 54 -16.59 18.31 -0.58
C GLN A 54 -16.57 16.80 -0.81
N ILE A 55 -17.41 16.29 -1.73
CA ILE A 55 -17.45 14.87 -2.09
C ILE A 55 -16.11 14.45 -2.71
N ARG A 56 -15.58 15.23 -3.65
CA ARG A 56 -14.25 15.00 -4.23
C ARG A 56 -13.17 14.95 -3.15
N ARG A 57 -13.16 15.90 -2.22
CA ARG A 57 -12.21 15.93 -1.11
C ARG A 57 -12.37 14.71 -0.18
N ALA A 58 -13.58 14.21 0.01
CA ALA A 58 -13.83 12.99 0.76
C ALA A 58 -13.32 11.74 0.04
N ILE A 59 -13.35 11.72 -1.30
CA ILE A 59 -12.85 10.61 -2.12
C ILE A 59 -11.32 10.66 -2.26
N LEU A 60 -10.76 11.78 -2.73
CA LEU A 60 -9.36 11.93 -3.14
C LEU A 60 -8.49 12.75 -2.18
N GLY A 61 -9.08 13.39 -1.16
CA GLY A 61 -8.37 14.35 -0.31
C GLY A 61 -8.32 15.77 -0.89
N PRO A 62 -7.68 16.72 -0.17
CA PRO A 62 -7.59 18.12 -0.60
C PRO A 62 -6.69 18.32 -1.83
N ASP A 63 -7.13 19.15 -2.77
CA ASP A 63 -6.39 19.52 -4.00
C ASP A 63 -5.10 20.29 -3.79
N ASP A 64 -4.99 20.95 -2.66
CA ASP A 64 -3.93 21.89 -2.32
C ASP A 64 -2.80 21.24 -1.51
N ARG A 65 -2.79 19.91 -1.39
CA ARG A 65 -1.77 19.16 -0.66
C ARG A 65 -0.85 18.41 -1.61
N PHE A 66 0.42 18.79 -1.54
CA PHE A 66 1.50 18.17 -2.27
C PHE A 66 2.56 17.65 -1.29
N ASP A 67 3.26 16.58 -1.66
CA ASP A 67 4.41 16.10 -0.91
C ASP A 67 5.65 16.96 -1.16
N ASP A 68 6.77 16.62 -0.50
CA ASP A 68 8.03 17.35 -0.63
C ASP A 68 8.61 17.34 -2.06
N GLN A 69 8.09 16.47 -2.94
CA GLN A 69 8.47 16.35 -4.34
C GLN A 69 7.47 17.08 -5.28
N GLY A 70 6.45 17.75 -4.73
CA GLY A 70 5.43 18.45 -5.50
C GLY A 70 4.36 17.54 -6.12
N ARG A 71 4.25 16.28 -5.69
CA ARG A 71 3.23 15.34 -6.16
C ARG A 71 1.96 15.50 -5.33
N PRO A 72 0.76 15.39 -5.93
CA PRO A 72 -0.48 15.49 -5.18
C PRO A 72 -0.57 14.36 -4.16
N ILE A 73 -0.94 14.68 -2.92
CA ILE A 73 -1.16 13.69 -1.87
C ILE A 73 -2.58 13.16 -2.01
N VAL A 74 -2.71 11.89 -2.40
CA VAL A 74 -4.01 11.19 -2.39
C VAL A 74 -4.40 10.98 -0.92
N GLY A 75 -5.56 11.54 -0.54
CA GLY A 75 -6.19 11.40 0.76
C GLY A 75 -7.58 10.78 0.66
N GLY A 76 -8.39 10.94 1.70
CA GLY A 76 -9.79 10.51 1.72
C GLY A 76 -9.97 8.99 1.60
N TYR A 77 -11.12 8.59 1.08
CA TYR A 77 -11.49 7.18 0.91
C TYR A 77 -10.47 6.40 0.06
N VAL A 78 -9.97 6.98 -1.03
CA VAL A 78 -9.05 6.30 -1.95
C VAL A 78 -7.69 6.03 -1.30
N ALA A 79 -7.19 6.93 -0.43
CA ALA A 79 -5.94 6.69 0.30
C ALA A 79 -6.03 5.46 1.22
N ASP A 80 -7.17 5.32 1.89
CA ASP A 80 -7.43 4.28 2.88
C ASP A 80 -7.78 2.94 2.23
N MET A 81 -8.63 2.98 1.21
CA MET A 81 -9.24 1.81 0.59
C MET A 81 -8.56 1.38 -0.71
N ARG A 82 -7.74 2.25 -1.32
CA ARG A 82 -7.04 2.00 -2.61
C ARG A 82 -7.99 1.65 -3.76
N ALA A 83 -9.24 2.10 -3.67
CA ALA A 83 -10.30 1.89 -4.65
C ALA A 83 -11.33 3.03 -4.54
N TRP A 84 -12.20 3.14 -5.55
CA TRP A 84 -13.38 3.99 -5.47
C TRP A 84 -14.34 3.51 -4.38
N PRO A 85 -15.14 4.42 -3.79
CA PRO A 85 -16.27 3.98 -2.97
C PRO A 85 -17.27 3.25 -3.87
N ASP A 86 -17.67 2.06 -3.45
CA ASP A 86 -18.75 1.34 -4.10
C ASP A 86 -20.06 2.12 -4.03
N LEU A 87 -20.92 1.92 -5.03
CA LEU A 87 -22.24 2.53 -5.08
C LEU A 87 -23.27 1.59 -4.45
N TRP A 88 -24.14 2.15 -3.62
CA TRP A 88 -25.12 1.40 -2.83
C TRP A 88 -26.50 2.00 -2.94
N GLU A 89 -27.51 1.18 -3.25
CA GLU A 89 -28.89 1.64 -3.29
C GLU A 89 -29.77 0.87 -2.29
N PRO A 90 -30.93 1.43 -1.89
CA PRO A 90 -31.89 0.70 -1.07
C PRO A 90 -32.32 -0.60 -1.75
N ARG A 91 -32.60 -1.65 -0.97
CA ARG A 91 -33.12 -2.91 -1.51
C ARG A 91 -34.38 -2.68 -2.35
N ALA A 92 -34.64 -3.60 -3.27
CA ALA A 92 -35.85 -3.65 -4.09
C ALA A 92 -37.14 -3.76 -3.25
N ASP A 93 -38.23 -3.15 -3.73
CA ASP A 93 -39.57 -3.27 -3.14
C ASP A 93 -40.19 -4.64 -3.40
N ILE A 94 -41.01 -5.13 -2.48
CA ILE A 94 -41.52 -6.51 -2.51
C ILE A 94 -42.93 -6.49 -3.07
N ARG A 95 -43.24 -7.46 -3.93
CA ARG A 95 -44.59 -7.57 -4.50
C ARG A 95 -45.59 -8.02 -3.45
N ALA A 96 -46.74 -7.36 -3.38
CA ALA A 96 -47.78 -7.67 -2.40
C ALA A 96 -48.37 -9.09 -2.54
N ASN A 97 -48.30 -9.69 -3.72
CA ASN A 97 -48.76 -11.06 -3.98
C ASN A 97 -47.73 -12.13 -3.61
N PHE A 98 -46.52 -11.74 -3.22
CA PHE A 98 -45.51 -12.66 -2.75
C PHE A 98 -45.84 -13.09 -1.31
N SER A 99 -46.46 -14.26 -1.16
CA SER A 99 -46.89 -14.82 0.13
C SER A 99 -45.79 -15.60 0.85
N GLY A 100 -44.52 -15.40 0.50
CA GLY A 100 -43.41 -16.08 1.17
C GLY A 100 -43.31 -15.56 2.61
N THR A 101 -43.54 -16.46 3.58
CA THR A 101 -43.68 -16.18 5.03
C THR A 101 -42.40 -15.71 5.72
N GLY A 102 -41.48 -15.09 4.99
CA GLY A 102 -40.12 -14.81 5.44
C GLY A 102 -39.62 -13.37 5.26
N TRP A 103 -40.40 -12.48 4.66
CA TRP A 103 -39.92 -11.15 4.26
C TRP A 103 -40.41 -10.00 5.12
N GLU A 104 -41.62 -10.12 5.68
CA GLU A 104 -42.18 -9.15 6.63
C GLU A 104 -41.40 -9.16 7.96
N ASN A 105 -40.75 -10.29 8.26
CA ASN A 105 -39.84 -10.41 9.37
C ASN A 105 -38.41 -10.41 8.84
N PRO A 106 -37.60 -9.38 9.15
CA PRO A 106 -36.23 -9.30 8.71
C PRO A 106 -35.44 -10.60 9.02
N SER A 107 -35.66 -11.19 10.20
CA SER A 107 -34.97 -12.41 10.66
C SER A 107 -35.20 -13.70 9.85
N SER A 108 -36.06 -13.70 8.82
CA SER A 108 -36.35 -14.85 7.95
C SER A 108 -35.83 -14.70 6.51
N MET A 109 -35.01 -13.68 6.25
CA MET A 109 -34.35 -13.44 4.96
C MET A 109 -33.29 -14.54 4.68
N THR A 110 -33.38 -15.19 3.51
CA THR A 110 -32.43 -16.21 3.05
C THR A 110 -31.65 -15.67 1.84
N ALA A 111 -30.35 -15.99 1.72
CA ALA A 111 -29.52 -15.57 0.59
C ALA A 111 -30.06 -16.09 -0.75
N GLY A 112 -30.09 -15.23 -1.79
CA GLY A 112 -30.45 -15.63 -3.17
C GLY A 112 -31.77 -15.09 -3.74
N LEU A 113 -32.44 -14.15 -3.08
CA LEU A 113 -33.65 -13.49 -3.60
C LEU A 113 -33.49 -11.97 -3.75
N GLY A 114 -32.27 -11.51 -4.05
CA GLY A 114 -31.93 -10.09 -4.03
C GLY A 114 -31.47 -9.58 -2.65
N GLN A 115 -30.83 -10.45 -1.85
CA GLN A 115 -30.03 -10.12 -0.66
C GLN A 115 -28.84 -11.09 -0.52
N GLY A 116 -27.65 -10.56 -0.20
CA GLY A 116 -26.36 -11.25 -0.18
C GLY A 116 -25.50 -10.92 -1.42
N PRO A 117 -24.17 -11.15 -1.40
CA PRO A 117 -23.22 -10.69 -2.42
C PRO A 117 -23.58 -11.04 -3.87
N ASP A 118 -24.39 -12.07 -4.09
CA ASP A 118 -24.79 -12.58 -5.41
C ASP A 118 -26.21 -12.13 -5.83
N TYR A 119 -26.60 -10.86 -5.59
CA TYR A 119 -27.94 -10.26 -5.78
C TYR A 119 -28.66 -10.60 -7.11
N LEU A 120 -29.17 -11.83 -7.27
CA LEU A 120 -30.07 -12.19 -8.37
C LEU A 120 -31.47 -11.68 -8.04
N LEU A 121 -31.89 -10.64 -8.76
CA LEU A 121 -33.26 -10.14 -8.71
C LEU A 121 -34.17 -11.16 -9.40
N ASN A 122 -35.09 -11.76 -8.65
CA ASN A 122 -36.17 -12.52 -9.27
C ASN A 122 -37.37 -11.59 -9.50
N PRO A 123 -37.65 -11.18 -10.75
CA PRO A 123 -38.75 -10.27 -11.04
C PRO A 123 -40.12 -10.85 -10.63
N ALA A 124 -40.24 -12.16 -10.39
CA ALA A 124 -41.49 -12.73 -9.86
C ALA A 124 -41.79 -12.31 -8.41
N TYR A 125 -40.78 -11.86 -7.64
CA TYR A 125 -40.90 -11.64 -6.18
C TYR A 125 -40.73 -10.19 -5.75
N VAL A 126 -39.94 -9.42 -6.49
CA VAL A 126 -39.63 -8.03 -6.18
C VAL A 126 -39.95 -7.12 -7.36
N TYR A 127 -40.11 -5.84 -7.09
CA TYR A 127 -40.20 -4.76 -8.06
C TYR A 127 -38.79 -4.21 -8.33
N HIS A 128 -38.54 -3.68 -9.52
CA HIS A 128 -37.24 -3.04 -9.83
C HIS A 128 -37.10 -1.63 -9.24
N ARG A 129 -38.04 -1.19 -8.39
CA ARG A 129 -37.98 0.08 -7.67
C ARG A 129 -37.37 -0.08 -6.28
N PRO A 130 -36.66 0.92 -5.75
CA PRO A 130 -36.12 0.84 -4.40
C PRO A 130 -37.25 0.93 -3.38
N SER A 131 -37.09 0.23 -2.28
CA SER A 131 -38.09 0.13 -1.21
C SER A 131 -37.91 1.25 -0.18
N GLY A 132 -39.03 1.77 0.31
CA GLY A 132 -39.09 2.79 1.34
C GLY A 132 -40.51 2.94 1.88
N ALA A 133 -40.65 3.73 2.94
CA ALA A 133 -41.94 4.07 3.51
C ALA A 133 -41.91 5.49 4.10
N PHE A 134 -43.07 6.13 4.21
CA PHE A 134 -43.23 7.44 4.83
C PHE A 134 -43.34 7.33 6.35
N GLU A 135 -42.37 7.91 7.07
CA GLU A 135 -42.39 8.09 8.52
C GLU A 135 -42.55 9.58 8.84
N GLY A 136 -43.74 10.02 9.25
CA GLY A 136 -43.99 11.41 9.61
C GLY A 136 -43.78 12.42 8.46
N LYS A 137 -44.27 12.07 7.26
CA LYS A 137 -44.06 12.77 5.98
C LYS A 137 -42.63 12.72 5.42
N ARG A 138 -41.74 11.94 6.03
CA ARG A 138 -40.38 11.71 5.52
C ARG A 138 -40.31 10.38 4.84
N TRP A 139 -39.82 10.35 3.62
CA TRP A 139 -39.46 9.10 3.01
C TRP A 139 -38.25 8.50 3.73
N LYS A 140 -38.37 7.24 4.11
CA LYS A 140 -37.32 6.46 4.72
C LYS A 140 -37.05 5.25 3.86
N TRP A 141 -35.85 5.18 3.30
CA TRP A 141 -35.39 4.00 2.58
C TRP A 141 -35.35 2.79 3.51
N LEU A 142 -35.85 1.66 3.02
CA LEU A 142 -35.81 0.40 3.78
C LEU A 142 -34.45 -0.27 3.62
N LEU A 143 -33.96 -0.82 4.74
CA LEU A 143 -32.69 -1.53 4.86
C LEU A 143 -32.86 -3.03 4.55
N PRO A 144 -31.80 -3.75 4.13
CA PRO A 144 -30.45 -3.25 3.84
C PRO A 144 -30.32 -2.48 2.53
N TYR A 145 -29.21 -1.76 2.38
CA TYR A 145 -28.74 -1.29 1.08
C TYR A 145 -28.02 -2.42 0.35
N ARG A 146 -28.19 -2.51 -0.97
CA ARG A 146 -27.43 -3.43 -1.80
C ARG A 146 -26.28 -2.73 -2.49
N ARG A 147 -25.15 -3.44 -2.60
CA ARG A 147 -24.02 -2.99 -3.42
C ARG A 147 -24.35 -3.22 -4.88
N LEU A 148 -23.96 -2.26 -5.69
CA LEU A 148 -24.14 -2.31 -7.11
C LEU A 148 -22.83 -2.80 -7.72
N TYR A 149 -22.89 -3.99 -8.30
CA TYR A 149 -21.77 -4.63 -8.98
C TYR A 149 -22.02 -4.62 -10.48
N ASP A 150 -20.93 -4.79 -11.23
CA ASP A 150 -21.01 -5.12 -12.64
C ASP A 150 -21.16 -6.65 -12.73
N ASP A 151 -22.38 -7.15 -12.92
CA ASP A 151 -22.62 -8.57 -13.14
C ASP A 151 -22.15 -8.96 -14.56
N PRO A 152 -21.07 -9.75 -14.70
CA PRO A 152 -20.57 -10.15 -16.02
C PRO A 152 -21.56 -11.04 -16.78
N SER A 153 -22.59 -11.58 -16.12
CA SER A 153 -23.64 -12.37 -16.76
C SER A 153 -24.82 -11.54 -17.28
N GLY A 154 -24.87 -10.24 -17.00
CA GLY A 154 -25.94 -9.33 -17.42
C GLY A 154 -27.32 -9.73 -16.87
N ALA A 155 -27.35 -10.45 -15.75
CA ALA A 155 -28.57 -10.93 -15.09
C ALA A 155 -29.10 -9.92 -14.06
N ASP A 156 -28.28 -8.96 -13.64
CA ASP A 156 -28.78 -7.76 -13.00
C ASP A 156 -29.28 -6.74 -14.06
N HIS A 157 -30.20 -5.88 -13.64
CA HIS A 157 -30.67 -4.73 -14.43
C HIS A 157 -29.58 -3.65 -14.67
N ILE A 158 -28.33 -3.91 -14.27
CA ILE A 158 -27.18 -3.03 -14.41
C ILE A 158 -26.37 -3.44 -15.65
N GLY A 159 -26.56 -4.66 -16.15
CA GLY A 159 -26.30 -5.04 -17.54
C GLY A 159 -24.90 -4.67 -18.01
N GLY A 160 -23.86 -5.24 -17.39
CA GLY A 160 -22.51 -5.33 -17.96
C GLY A 160 -21.80 -4.02 -18.35
N LEU A 161 -22.42 -2.86 -18.09
CA LEU A 161 -21.93 -1.56 -18.48
C LEU A 161 -22.16 -0.59 -17.34
N GLU A 162 -21.05 -0.06 -16.87
CA GLU A 162 -20.99 1.30 -16.35
C GLU A 162 -22.12 1.66 -15.39
N THR A 163 -22.30 0.84 -14.36
CA THR A 163 -23.11 1.11 -13.17
C THR A 163 -23.95 2.39 -13.25
N GLU A 164 -25.07 2.36 -13.97
CA GLU A 164 -26.05 3.44 -13.97
C GLU A 164 -26.74 3.47 -12.63
N ASN A 165 -26.03 3.94 -11.62
CA ASN A 165 -26.33 3.53 -10.28
C ASN A 165 -26.51 4.77 -9.45
N GLU A 166 -27.78 5.18 -9.45
CA GLU A 166 -28.49 5.99 -8.46
C GLU A 166 -28.15 5.65 -6.99
N GLY A 167 -27.46 4.54 -6.79
CA GLY A 167 -26.68 4.26 -5.61
C GLY A 167 -25.82 5.43 -5.16
N GLN A 168 -25.50 5.37 -3.89
CA GLN A 168 -24.79 6.39 -3.17
C GLN A 168 -23.45 5.82 -2.70
N PRO A 169 -22.37 6.61 -2.70
CA PRO A 169 -21.07 6.18 -2.20
C PRO A 169 -21.08 6.14 -0.66
N ARG A 170 -21.90 5.25 -0.07
CA ARG A 170 -22.15 5.18 1.38
C ARG A 170 -20.90 4.99 2.21
N GLY A 171 -19.88 4.34 1.64
CA GLY A 171 -18.54 4.22 2.24
C GLY A 171 -17.90 5.56 2.61
N LEU A 172 -18.40 6.69 2.08
CA LEU A 172 -17.94 8.03 2.45
C LEU A 172 -18.38 8.47 3.85
N TRP A 173 -19.45 7.91 4.43
CA TRP A 173 -19.94 8.31 5.77
C TRP A 173 -20.29 7.15 6.71
N THR A 174 -20.26 5.90 6.23
CA THR A 174 -20.44 4.71 7.07
C THR A 174 -19.41 3.63 6.72
N ARG A 175 -18.91 2.95 7.76
CA ARG A 175 -18.07 1.76 7.62
C ARG A 175 -18.87 0.54 7.17
N TYR A 176 -20.18 0.58 7.39
CA TYR A 176 -21.13 -0.49 7.12
C TYR A 176 -22.13 -0.01 6.06
N PRO A 177 -21.74 -0.03 4.79
CA PRO A 177 -22.55 0.55 3.72
C PRO A 177 -23.85 -0.23 3.47
N GLU A 178 -23.88 -1.54 3.73
CA GLU A 178 -25.07 -2.39 3.63
C GLU A 178 -26.11 -2.09 4.72
N ASP A 179 -25.64 -1.79 5.94
CA ASP A 179 -26.47 -1.38 7.07
C ASP A 179 -27.57 -2.42 7.42
N LEU A 180 -27.16 -3.68 7.65
CA LEU A 180 -28.07 -4.76 8.05
C LEU A 180 -28.65 -4.52 9.45
N PRO A 181 -29.98 -4.58 9.63
CA PRO A 181 -30.59 -4.36 10.94
C PRO A 181 -30.48 -5.54 11.91
N PHE A 182 -30.04 -6.73 11.45
CA PHE A 182 -29.96 -7.97 12.23
C PHE A 182 -29.06 -9.01 11.52
N ASP A 183 -28.56 -10.00 12.27
CA ASP A 183 -27.68 -11.04 11.75
C ASP A 183 -28.42 -12.01 10.80
N LEU A 184 -27.84 -12.26 9.63
CA LEU A 184 -28.21 -13.35 8.72
C LEU A 184 -27.24 -14.52 8.88
N THR A 185 -27.71 -15.76 8.62
CA THR A 185 -26.83 -16.95 8.63
C THR A 185 -25.69 -16.76 7.63
N GLY A 186 -24.44 -16.70 8.12
CA GLY A 186 -23.25 -16.47 7.29
C GLY A 186 -22.97 -15.01 6.94
N HIS A 187 -23.79 -14.07 7.42
CA HIS A 187 -23.65 -12.65 7.15
C HIS A 187 -24.12 -11.81 8.36
N PRO A 188 -23.27 -11.61 9.39
CA PRO A 188 -23.67 -10.91 10.61
C PRO A 188 -23.95 -9.42 10.34
N ALA A 189 -24.88 -8.84 11.08
CA ALA A 189 -25.07 -7.41 11.13
C ALA A 189 -23.82 -6.73 11.72
N PRO A 190 -23.47 -5.54 11.24
CA PRO A 190 -24.23 -4.69 10.31
C PRO A 190 -24.01 -4.98 8.82
N GLY A 191 -23.50 -6.16 8.45
CA GLY A 191 -23.29 -6.57 7.06
C GLY A 191 -21.86 -6.35 6.59
N MET A 192 -21.69 -5.95 5.32
CA MET A 192 -20.38 -5.70 4.75
C MET A 192 -19.62 -4.67 5.59
N ASP A 193 -18.47 -5.08 6.12
CA ASP A 193 -17.53 -4.21 6.83
C ASP A 193 -16.39 -3.85 5.88
N LEU A 194 -16.18 -2.55 5.65
CA LEU A 194 -15.05 -2.03 4.86
C LEU A 194 -13.67 -2.30 5.50
N GLY A 195 -13.63 -2.94 6.67
CA GLY A 195 -12.43 -3.46 7.32
C GLY A 195 -11.64 -2.39 8.05
N THR A 196 -10.44 -2.77 8.51
CA THR A 196 -9.55 -1.89 9.28
C THR A 196 -8.88 -0.81 8.43
N GLY A 197 -8.94 -0.93 7.10
CA GLY A 197 -8.44 0.06 6.16
C GLY A 197 -9.22 1.37 6.24
N TRP A 198 -10.55 1.30 6.37
CA TRP A 198 -11.42 2.47 6.44
C TRP A 198 -11.15 3.33 7.69
N LYS A 199 -10.81 4.63 7.51
CA LYS A 199 -10.57 5.59 8.61
C LYS A 199 -11.63 6.68 8.73
N GLY A 200 -12.73 6.57 7.98
CA GLY A 200 -13.82 7.55 7.96
C GLY A 200 -14.55 7.73 9.31
N PRO A 201 -15.64 8.51 9.33
CA PRO A 201 -16.36 9.03 8.17
C PRO A 201 -15.65 10.20 7.49
N TYR A 202 -15.70 10.24 6.17
CA TYR A 202 -15.09 11.31 5.35
C TYR A 202 -16.09 12.45 5.05
N LEU A 203 -17.39 12.13 5.08
CA LEU A 203 -18.51 13.06 5.03
C LEU A 203 -19.43 12.83 6.23
N ASN A 204 -20.17 13.86 6.62
CA ASN A 204 -21.29 13.65 7.53
C ASN A 204 -22.39 12.86 6.80
N PRO A 205 -23.09 11.94 7.48
CA PRO A 205 -24.24 11.26 6.90
C PRO A 205 -25.23 12.29 6.33
N PRO A 206 -25.68 12.13 5.07
CA PRO A 206 -26.66 13.03 4.49
C PRO A 206 -27.97 12.90 5.26
N LEU A 207 -28.37 13.97 5.94
CA LEU A 207 -29.64 14.08 6.64
C LEU A 207 -30.43 15.24 6.05
N GLU A 208 -31.65 14.95 5.62
CA GLU A 208 -32.52 15.98 5.09
C GLU A 208 -33.08 16.84 6.25
N LYS A 209 -32.56 18.08 6.38
CA LYS A 209 -32.98 18.98 7.47
C LYS A 209 -34.38 19.56 7.24
N ASN A 210 -34.75 19.81 5.99
CA ASN A 210 -36.01 20.44 5.60
C ASN A 210 -36.76 19.57 4.58
N THR A 211 -37.80 18.90 5.04
CA THR A 211 -38.71 18.10 4.20
C THR A 211 -39.62 18.94 3.32
N SER A 212 -39.64 20.27 3.52
CA SER A 212 -40.40 21.19 2.67
C SER A 212 -39.69 21.53 1.37
N ASP A 213 -38.38 21.30 1.33
CA ASP A 213 -37.52 21.76 0.25
C ASP A 213 -37.29 20.66 -0.80
N SER A 214 -37.57 19.40 -0.43
CA SER A 214 -37.80 18.32 -1.37
C SER A 214 -39.25 18.37 -1.84
N GLY A 215 -39.46 18.65 -3.12
CA GLY A 215 -40.76 18.32 -3.71
C GLY A 215 -40.97 16.81 -3.52
N HIS A 216 -42.19 16.36 -3.26
CA HIS A 216 -42.50 14.93 -3.27
C HIS A 216 -43.63 14.67 -4.28
N LEU A 217 -43.52 13.61 -5.07
CA LEU A 217 -44.63 13.12 -5.90
C LEU A 217 -45.69 12.35 -5.09
N ALA A 218 -45.35 11.99 -3.84
CA ALA A 218 -46.23 11.33 -2.90
C ALA A 218 -46.03 11.95 -1.50
N GLU A 219 -47.11 12.22 -0.78
CA GLU A 219 -47.07 12.66 0.61
C GLU A 219 -47.24 11.48 1.61
N GLY A 220 -47.45 10.27 1.09
CA GLY A 220 -47.62 9.06 1.90
C GLY A 220 -47.52 7.75 1.09
N ASP A 221 -47.47 6.63 1.80
CA ASP A 221 -47.27 5.29 1.20
C ASP A 221 -48.31 4.91 0.15
N TYR A 222 -49.56 5.34 0.34
CA TYR A 222 -50.64 5.08 -0.61
C TYR A 222 -50.40 5.79 -1.95
N GLU A 223 -50.01 7.07 -1.90
CA GLU A 223 -49.70 7.84 -3.10
C GLU A 223 -48.45 7.28 -3.78
N TYR A 224 -47.44 6.86 -3.01
CA TYR A 224 -46.27 6.20 -3.54
C TYR A 224 -46.60 4.87 -4.24
N ALA A 225 -47.42 4.04 -3.61
CA ALA A 225 -47.88 2.79 -4.21
C ALA A 225 -48.73 3.02 -5.47
N ALA A 226 -49.36 4.19 -5.58
CA ALA A 226 -50.15 4.61 -6.73
C ALA A 226 -49.35 5.31 -7.84
N LEU A 227 -48.09 5.69 -7.60
CA LEU A 227 -47.17 6.07 -8.68
C LEU A 227 -46.96 4.82 -9.55
N GLU A 228 -47.51 4.83 -10.76
CA GLU A 228 -47.65 3.65 -11.62
C GLU A 228 -46.30 3.12 -12.09
N PRO A 229 -45.92 1.87 -11.72
CA PRO A 229 -45.79 0.79 -12.70
C PRO A 229 -47.06 -0.03 -12.72
N THR A 230 -47.68 -0.16 -13.89
CA THR A 230 -48.78 -1.13 -14.02
C THR A 230 -48.16 -2.47 -14.39
N TRP A 231 -48.26 -3.46 -13.50
CA TRP A 231 -47.94 -4.84 -13.88
C TRP A 231 -48.91 -5.28 -14.97
N HIS A 232 -48.39 -5.64 -16.14
CA HIS A 232 -49.22 -6.08 -17.24
C HIS A 232 -49.52 -7.56 -17.07
N ALA A 233 -50.73 -7.89 -16.63
CA ALA A 233 -51.18 -9.28 -16.50
C ALA A 233 -51.49 -9.95 -17.86
N SER A 234 -51.50 -9.19 -18.96
CA SER A 234 -51.78 -9.66 -20.32
C SER A 234 -51.28 -8.67 -21.37
N GLY A 235 -51.08 -9.12 -22.62
CA GLY A 235 -50.61 -8.29 -23.74
C GLY A 235 -49.15 -8.55 -24.14
N PRO A 236 -48.57 -7.74 -25.05
CA PRO A 236 -47.16 -7.85 -25.46
C PRO A 236 -46.17 -7.78 -24.30
N HIS A 237 -46.57 -7.12 -23.21
CA HIS A 237 -45.81 -6.94 -21.97
C HIS A 237 -46.34 -7.84 -20.83
N SER A 238 -47.07 -8.93 -21.16
CA SER A 238 -47.64 -9.81 -20.14
C SER A 238 -46.55 -10.44 -19.26
N GLY A 239 -46.59 -10.21 -17.96
CA GLY A 239 -45.59 -10.71 -17.03
C GLY A 239 -44.37 -9.79 -16.86
N SER A 240 -44.48 -8.52 -17.26
CA SER A 240 -43.50 -7.48 -16.96
C SER A 240 -44.15 -6.26 -16.29
N GLU A 241 -43.34 -5.49 -15.57
CA GLU A 241 -43.70 -4.12 -15.22
C GLU A 241 -43.58 -3.25 -16.48
N THR A 242 -44.40 -2.20 -16.61
CA THR A 242 -44.19 -1.15 -17.64
C THR A 242 -42.80 -0.50 -17.55
N TRP A 243 -42.09 -0.73 -16.43
CA TRP A 243 -40.78 -0.19 -16.07
C TRP A 243 -39.62 -1.16 -16.37
N GLU A 244 -39.91 -2.42 -16.76
CA GLU A 244 -38.90 -3.44 -17.09
C GLU A 244 -38.45 -3.39 -18.55
N ASP A 245 -39.25 -2.82 -19.45
CA ASP A 245 -38.93 -2.79 -20.87
C ASP A 245 -38.09 -1.56 -21.23
N GLY A 246 -36.79 -1.81 -21.34
CA GLY A 246 -35.85 -0.99 -22.08
C GLY A 246 -36.14 -0.88 -23.59
N ASP A 247 -37.36 -1.15 -24.06
CA ASP A 247 -37.82 -0.81 -25.41
C ASP A 247 -38.06 0.70 -25.52
N TYR A 248 -37.01 1.47 -25.24
CA TYR A 248 -36.90 2.91 -25.44
C TYR A 248 -36.64 3.23 -26.91
N ALA A 249 -37.43 2.66 -27.82
CA ALA A 249 -37.65 3.27 -29.10
C ALA A 249 -38.85 4.21 -28.94
N PRO A 250 -38.68 5.49 -28.51
CA PRO A 250 -39.75 6.42 -28.76
C PRO A 250 -39.98 6.34 -30.26
N SER A 251 -41.25 6.28 -30.67
CA SER A 251 -41.64 6.31 -32.09
C SER A 251 -41.04 7.51 -32.86
N THR A 252 -40.35 8.42 -32.17
CA THR A 252 -39.58 9.57 -32.67
C THR A 252 -38.07 9.35 -32.86
N GLY A 253 -37.50 8.16 -32.60
CA GLY A 253 -36.10 7.85 -32.92
C GLY A 253 -35.03 8.60 -32.09
N LYS A 254 -35.34 8.97 -30.85
CA LYS A 254 -34.39 9.60 -29.93
C LYS A 254 -33.93 8.57 -28.89
N LEU A 255 -32.65 8.17 -28.94
CA LEU A 255 -32.02 7.32 -27.93
C LEU A 255 -31.85 8.09 -26.61
N GLY A 256 -32.33 7.56 -25.48
CA GLY A 256 -32.16 8.14 -24.15
C GLY A 256 -33.45 8.14 -23.32
N GLU A 257 -33.33 7.90 -22.01
CA GLU A 257 -34.43 7.88 -21.04
C GLU A 257 -35.08 9.26 -20.95
N MET A 258 -36.22 9.47 -21.63
CA MET A 258 -37.00 10.69 -21.47
C MET A 258 -38.20 10.40 -20.55
N TYR A 259 -38.18 10.97 -19.35
CA TYR A 259 -39.33 11.07 -18.44
C TYR A 259 -39.95 9.72 -18.03
N ASP A 260 -39.19 8.91 -17.31
CA ASP A 260 -39.81 7.85 -16.51
C ASP A 260 -40.22 8.44 -15.13
N ASP A 261 -41.45 8.16 -14.70
CA ASP A 261 -41.99 8.52 -13.39
C ASP A 261 -41.11 7.99 -12.24
N LYS A 262 -40.36 6.90 -12.50
CA LYS A 262 -39.29 6.39 -11.64
C LYS A 262 -38.22 7.44 -11.34
N GLU A 263 -37.77 8.14 -12.37
CA GLU A 263 -36.71 9.14 -12.30
C GLU A 263 -37.17 10.36 -11.50
N GLN A 264 -38.41 10.80 -11.74
CA GLN A 264 -39.00 11.92 -11.01
C GLN A 264 -39.21 11.60 -9.54
N PHE A 265 -39.70 10.40 -9.20
CA PHE A 265 -39.85 10.01 -7.79
C PHE A 265 -38.50 9.98 -7.06
N ARG A 266 -37.47 9.46 -7.71
CA ARG A 266 -36.12 9.33 -7.13
C ARG A 266 -35.42 10.67 -6.91
N LYS A 267 -35.66 11.66 -7.78
CA LYS A 267 -35.11 13.02 -7.65
C LYS A 267 -35.68 13.81 -6.46
N LEU A 268 -36.78 13.32 -5.90
CA LEU A 268 -37.60 14.02 -4.92
C LEU A 268 -37.43 13.48 -3.49
N GLN A 269 -36.54 12.50 -3.29
CA GLN A 269 -36.22 11.95 -1.97
C GLN A 269 -34.71 12.01 -1.72
N SER A 270 -34.30 12.97 -0.89
CA SER A 270 -32.89 13.23 -0.59
C SER A 270 -32.42 12.69 0.76
N ASP A 271 -33.34 12.30 1.65
CA ASP A 271 -32.95 11.76 2.95
C ASP A 271 -32.12 10.48 2.80
N GLY A 272 -30.97 10.45 3.48
CA GLY A 272 -29.98 9.38 3.33
C GLY A 272 -29.18 9.39 2.02
N ARG A 273 -29.30 10.43 1.17
CA ARG A 273 -28.59 10.58 -0.11
C ARG A 273 -27.86 11.93 -0.21
N LEU A 274 -26.71 11.93 -0.85
CA LEU A 274 -25.99 13.18 -1.15
C LEU A 274 -26.80 13.97 -2.18
N ALA A 275 -27.11 15.23 -1.88
CA ALA A 275 -27.96 16.06 -2.73
C ALA A 275 -27.26 17.36 -3.16
N ASP A 276 -27.73 17.95 -4.24
CA ASP A 276 -27.27 19.21 -4.82
C ASP A 276 -27.96 20.44 -4.18
N GLY A 277 -27.62 21.65 -4.68
CA GLY A 277 -28.22 22.91 -4.22
C GLY A 277 -29.72 23.03 -4.52
N TRP A 278 -30.26 22.23 -5.44
CA TRP A 278 -31.71 22.16 -5.71
C TRP A 278 -32.44 21.17 -4.81
N GLY A 279 -31.73 20.47 -3.91
CA GLY A 279 -32.30 19.47 -3.02
C GLY A 279 -32.51 18.12 -3.70
N ARG A 280 -31.95 17.92 -4.90
CA ARG A 280 -32.06 16.68 -5.66
C ARG A 280 -30.84 15.80 -5.41
N PRO A 281 -30.98 14.48 -5.26
CA PRO A 281 -29.84 13.58 -5.14
C PRO A 281 -28.87 13.72 -6.32
N PHE A 282 -27.57 13.72 -6.03
CA PHE A 282 -26.54 13.54 -7.05
C PHE A 282 -26.66 12.15 -7.67
N ARG A 283 -26.34 12.07 -8.95
CA ARG A 283 -26.09 10.79 -9.63
C ARG A 283 -24.60 10.48 -9.60
N PHE A 284 -24.30 9.20 -9.42
CA PHE A 284 -22.96 8.68 -9.39
C PHE A 284 -22.83 7.58 -10.45
N PHE A 285 -21.70 7.54 -11.12
CA PHE A 285 -21.38 6.50 -12.10
C PHE A 285 -19.92 6.10 -11.94
N ILE A 286 -19.62 4.82 -12.13
CA ILE A 286 -18.25 4.32 -12.29
C ILE A 286 -18.17 3.67 -13.67
N THR A 287 -17.33 4.23 -14.53
CA THR A 287 -17.25 3.87 -15.94
C THR A 287 -15.83 3.50 -16.31
N ALA A 288 -15.63 2.80 -17.43
CA ALA A 288 -14.30 2.72 -18.01
C ALA A 288 -13.86 4.10 -18.54
N ASP A 289 -12.56 4.38 -18.54
CA ASP A 289 -12.01 5.53 -19.25
C ASP A 289 -11.82 5.17 -20.74
N PRO A 290 -12.60 5.76 -21.67
CA PRO A 290 -12.52 5.42 -23.09
C PRO A 290 -11.17 5.81 -23.72
N HIS A 291 -10.41 6.69 -23.06
CA HIS A 291 -9.10 7.13 -23.53
C HIS A 291 -7.95 6.32 -22.92
N ASN A 292 -8.19 5.54 -21.86
CA ASN A 292 -7.15 4.78 -21.13
C ASN A 292 -7.69 3.41 -20.71
N PRO A 293 -7.49 2.37 -21.54
CA PRO A 293 -7.98 1.02 -21.25
C PRO A 293 -7.47 0.50 -19.88
N GLY A 294 -8.39 0.00 -19.06
CA GLY A 294 -8.10 -0.50 -17.70
C GLY A 294 -8.26 0.55 -16.60
N GLU A 295 -8.39 1.83 -16.95
CA GLU A 295 -8.71 2.91 -16.02
C GLU A 295 -10.22 3.13 -15.95
N THR A 296 -10.66 3.83 -14.91
CA THR A 296 -12.06 4.13 -14.62
C THR A 296 -12.27 5.61 -14.31
N ILE A 297 -13.50 6.08 -14.52
CA ILE A 297 -13.94 7.44 -14.20
C ILE A 297 -15.06 7.34 -13.17
N PHE A 298 -14.93 8.08 -12.07
CA PHE A 298 -15.97 8.28 -11.08
C PHE A 298 -16.68 9.61 -11.36
N TRP A 299 -17.96 9.54 -11.73
CA TRP A 299 -18.77 10.69 -12.12
C TRP A 299 -19.65 11.16 -10.96
N ILE A 300 -19.79 12.47 -10.83
CA ILE A 300 -20.75 13.11 -9.93
C ILE A 300 -21.54 14.10 -10.78
N VAL A 301 -22.85 13.87 -10.90
CA VAL A 301 -23.72 14.67 -11.78
C VAL A 301 -24.86 15.28 -10.98
N SER A 302 -25.06 16.58 -11.15
CA SER A 302 -26.29 17.29 -10.79
C SER A 302 -26.99 17.72 -12.07
N GLU A 303 -28.30 17.51 -12.10
CA GLU A 303 -29.16 17.78 -13.26
C GLU A 303 -29.65 19.23 -13.35
N GLY A 304 -28.93 20.13 -12.68
CA GLY A 304 -29.18 21.55 -12.73
C GLY A 304 -30.59 21.98 -12.28
N PRO A 305 -30.99 23.21 -12.62
CA PRO A 305 -32.33 23.74 -12.36
C PRO A 305 -33.46 22.93 -13.00
N ASP A 306 -33.31 22.48 -14.24
CA ASP A 306 -34.41 21.86 -14.99
C ASP A 306 -34.70 20.41 -14.54
N GLY A 307 -33.71 19.78 -13.89
CA GLY A 307 -33.82 18.43 -13.33
C GLY A 307 -33.89 17.36 -14.40
N LYS A 308 -33.24 17.60 -15.54
CA LYS A 308 -33.22 16.70 -16.69
C LYS A 308 -31.79 16.31 -16.98
N GLY A 309 -31.64 15.14 -17.58
CA GLY A 309 -30.38 14.66 -18.08
C GLY A 309 -30.64 13.67 -19.18
N ARG A 310 -29.76 13.65 -20.18
CA ARG A 310 -29.74 12.61 -21.19
C ARG A 310 -28.50 11.75 -20.95
N TYR A 311 -28.75 10.51 -20.61
CA TYR A 311 -27.74 9.50 -20.33
C TYR A 311 -27.70 8.46 -21.46
N PRO A 312 -26.60 7.70 -21.59
CA PRO A 312 -26.52 6.50 -22.42
C PRO A 312 -27.72 5.56 -22.20
N ALA A 313 -28.07 4.74 -23.18
CA ALA A 313 -29.11 3.73 -23.00
C ALA A 313 -28.55 2.50 -22.28
N LYS A 314 -29.39 1.84 -21.46
CA LYS A 314 -29.10 0.57 -20.75
C LYS A 314 -28.90 -0.65 -21.67
N GLY A 315 -28.78 -0.44 -22.98
CA GLY A 315 -28.82 -1.49 -23.98
C GLY A 315 -30.23 -2.02 -24.28
N THR A 316 -30.33 -3.21 -24.87
CA THR A 316 -31.61 -3.84 -25.25
C THR A 316 -31.93 -5.00 -24.31
N CYS A 317 -33.10 -4.99 -23.67
CA CYS A 317 -33.58 -6.11 -22.85
C CYS A 317 -34.30 -7.15 -23.73
N SER A 318 -33.89 -8.42 -23.67
CA SER A 318 -34.57 -9.52 -24.33
C SER A 318 -34.76 -10.69 -23.36
N GLY A 319 -36.00 -10.97 -22.96
CA GLY A 319 -36.32 -12.09 -22.07
C GLY A 319 -35.68 -11.98 -20.69
N HIS A 320 -35.63 -10.77 -20.12
CA HIS A 320 -34.98 -10.40 -18.85
C HIS A 320 -33.44 -10.49 -18.86
N SER A 321 -32.81 -10.67 -20.02
CA SER A 321 -31.37 -10.52 -20.19
C SER A 321 -31.09 -9.20 -20.90
N TRP A 322 -30.26 -8.36 -20.28
CA TRP A 322 -29.84 -7.09 -20.87
C TRP A 322 -28.65 -7.34 -21.78
N SER A 323 -28.80 -6.96 -23.06
CA SER A 323 -27.70 -6.93 -24.02
C SER A 323 -27.09 -5.55 -24.05
N VAL A 324 -25.79 -5.55 -23.85
CA VAL A 324 -24.99 -4.42 -23.41
C VAL A 324 -24.33 -3.78 -24.64
N ASP A 325 -24.68 -2.54 -24.99
CA ASP A 325 -23.99 -1.84 -26.09
C ASP A 325 -22.72 -1.21 -25.56
N LEU A 326 -21.58 -1.90 -25.73
CA LEU A 326 -20.27 -1.45 -25.25
C LEU A 326 -19.83 -0.06 -25.75
N ASN A 327 -20.52 0.50 -26.76
CA ASN A 327 -20.27 1.86 -27.24
C ASN A 327 -21.22 2.89 -26.64
N ASP A 328 -22.33 2.46 -26.03
CA ASP A 328 -23.31 3.35 -25.42
C ASP A 328 -23.08 3.49 -23.92
N THR A 329 -22.07 4.28 -23.57
CA THR A 329 -21.56 4.34 -22.20
C THR A 329 -21.38 5.79 -21.76
N MET A 330 -21.40 6.09 -20.46
CA MET A 330 -21.23 7.45 -19.93
C MET A 330 -19.88 8.03 -20.36
N GLY A 331 -18.85 7.19 -20.48
CA GLY A 331 -17.57 7.57 -21.07
C GLY A 331 -17.66 7.98 -22.55
N ASN A 332 -18.50 7.31 -23.33
CA ASN A 332 -18.54 7.42 -24.80
C ASN A 332 -19.66 8.32 -25.36
N THR A 333 -20.86 8.29 -24.77
CA THR A 333 -22.08 8.88 -25.33
C THR A 333 -22.58 10.10 -24.57
N TYR A 334 -22.11 10.35 -23.35
CA TYR A 334 -22.59 11.52 -22.59
C TYR A 334 -22.23 12.83 -23.30
N ASP A 335 -23.26 13.50 -23.84
CA ASP A 335 -23.11 14.76 -24.57
C ASP A 335 -23.49 15.95 -23.69
N GLU A 336 -22.48 16.71 -23.24
CA GLU A 336 -22.63 17.96 -22.48
C GLU A 336 -23.37 19.06 -23.29
N GLN A 337 -23.45 18.95 -24.61
CA GLN A 337 -24.12 19.90 -25.49
C GLN A 337 -25.60 19.57 -25.75
N ASP A 338 -26.04 18.36 -25.37
CA ASP A 338 -27.44 17.98 -25.46
C ASP A 338 -28.30 19.00 -24.70
N GLN A 339 -29.44 19.37 -25.26
CA GLN A 339 -30.31 20.39 -24.68
C GLN A 339 -30.74 20.08 -23.23
N HIS A 340 -30.75 18.81 -22.84
CA HIS A 340 -31.09 18.33 -21.49
C HIS A 340 -29.89 18.20 -20.55
N ASN A 341 -28.66 18.38 -21.06
CA ASN A 341 -27.43 18.31 -20.27
C ASN A 341 -26.76 19.69 -20.12
N ARG A 342 -27.25 20.72 -20.80
CA ARG A 342 -26.60 22.05 -20.86
C ARG A 342 -26.51 22.75 -19.51
N ASP A 343 -27.46 22.52 -18.61
CA ASP A 343 -27.46 23.06 -17.26
C ASP A 343 -26.95 22.06 -16.21
N ASN A 344 -26.54 20.86 -16.65
CA ASN A 344 -25.98 19.86 -15.76
C ASN A 344 -24.60 20.29 -15.28
N LEU A 345 -24.35 20.08 -14.00
CA LEU A 345 -23.05 20.25 -13.39
C LEU A 345 -22.43 18.86 -13.26
N VAL A 346 -21.29 18.65 -13.90
CA VAL A 346 -20.62 17.35 -13.97
C VAL A 346 -19.21 17.47 -13.41
N MET A 347 -18.85 16.55 -12.53
CA MET A 347 -17.48 16.37 -12.03
C MET A 347 -17.02 14.94 -12.32
N LYS A 348 -15.84 14.83 -12.95
CA LYS A 348 -15.22 13.55 -13.34
C LYS A 348 -13.93 13.38 -12.55
N LEU A 349 -13.76 12.24 -11.88
CA LEU A 349 -12.55 11.87 -11.17
C LEU A 349 -11.94 10.65 -11.85
N TYR A 350 -10.68 10.72 -12.27
CA TYR A 350 -10.04 9.64 -13.05
C TYR A 350 -9.20 8.75 -12.13
N SER A 351 -9.22 7.44 -12.35
CA SER A 351 -8.44 6.51 -11.50
C SER A 351 -6.95 6.67 -11.72
N ARG A 352 -6.54 6.95 -12.97
CA ARG A 352 -5.15 7.22 -13.34
C ARG A 352 -4.50 8.31 -12.49
N ASP A 353 -5.27 9.30 -12.03
CA ASP A 353 -4.75 10.45 -11.28
C ASP A 353 -4.22 10.01 -9.90
N TRP A 354 -4.86 9.04 -9.26
CA TRP A 354 -4.40 8.51 -7.96
C TRP A 354 -3.60 7.21 -8.10
N GLN A 355 -3.88 6.37 -9.10
CA GLN A 355 -3.12 5.14 -9.36
C GLN A 355 -1.67 5.47 -9.69
N THR A 356 -1.43 6.49 -10.54
CA THR A 356 -0.07 6.96 -10.86
C THR A 356 0.69 7.37 -9.61
N VAL A 357 0.04 8.08 -8.67
CA VAL A 357 0.65 8.48 -7.39
C VAL A 357 1.01 7.26 -6.55
N PHE A 358 0.15 6.25 -6.48
CA PHE A 358 0.44 5.02 -5.74
C PHE A 358 1.56 4.19 -6.38
N THR A 359 1.59 4.08 -7.71
CA THR A 359 2.68 3.42 -8.42
C THR A 359 4.02 4.11 -8.17
N LEU A 360 4.07 5.44 -8.24
CA LEU A 360 5.29 6.19 -7.92
C LEU A 360 5.71 6.03 -6.46
N TRP A 361 4.74 6.07 -5.54
CA TRP A 361 5.00 5.83 -4.12
C TRP A 361 5.54 4.41 -3.87
N GLU A 362 5.00 3.39 -4.54
CA GLU A 362 5.50 2.02 -4.48
C GLU A 362 6.93 1.92 -5.01
N GLN A 363 7.23 2.53 -6.15
CA GLN A 363 8.59 2.58 -6.69
C GLN A 363 9.57 3.26 -5.72
N ASP A 364 9.17 4.37 -5.09
CA ASP A 364 9.99 5.03 -4.07
C ASP A 364 10.24 4.13 -2.86
N LYS A 365 9.21 3.40 -2.41
CA LYS A 365 9.32 2.44 -1.29
C LYS A 365 10.22 1.27 -1.66
N GLU A 366 10.08 0.71 -2.85
CA GLU A 366 10.96 -0.34 -3.36
C GLU A 366 12.41 0.14 -3.43
N ALA A 367 12.66 1.33 -3.98
CA ALA A 367 14.00 1.91 -4.08
C ALA A 367 14.61 2.15 -2.69
N ALA A 368 13.83 2.69 -1.74
CA ALA A 368 14.25 2.89 -0.36
C ALA A 368 14.53 1.55 0.35
N THR A 369 13.72 0.52 0.13
CA THR A 369 13.96 -0.83 0.66
C THR A 369 15.22 -1.44 0.06
N ARG A 370 15.47 -1.30 -1.25
CA ARG A 370 16.74 -1.73 -1.87
C ARG A 370 17.94 -1.02 -1.26
N SER A 371 17.81 0.26 -0.93
CA SER A 371 18.86 1.00 -0.20
C SER A 371 19.08 0.45 1.22
N VAL A 372 18.01 0.06 1.93
CA VAL A 372 18.14 -0.63 3.23
C VAL A 372 18.86 -1.96 3.07
N LEU A 373 18.47 -2.79 2.09
CA LEU A 373 19.12 -4.07 1.82
C LEU A 373 20.59 -3.91 1.40
N ASP A 374 20.93 -2.88 0.62
CA ASP A 374 22.33 -2.58 0.29
C ASP A 374 23.13 -2.17 1.53
N ARG A 375 22.55 -1.38 2.45
CA ARG A 375 23.19 -1.08 3.74
C ARG A 375 23.40 -2.35 4.57
N VAL A 376 22.41 -3.25 4.60
CA VAL A 376 22.54 -4.56 5.27
C VAL A 376 23.63 -5.40 4.60
N ARG A 377 23.68 -5.45 3.26
CA ARG A 377 24.74 -6.14 2.51
C ARG A 377 26.11 -5.61 2.87
N ARG A 378 26.30 -4.28 2.88
CA ARG A 378 27.57 -3.65 3.27
C ARG A 378 27.90 -3.86 4.75
N ALA A 379 26.91 -3.92 5.62
CA ALA A 379 27.14 -4.28 7.01
C ALA A 379 27.62 -5.72 7.17
N LEU A 380 27.10 -6.65 6.35
CA LEU A 380 27.50 -8.06 6.34
C LEU A 380 28.87 -8.27 5.68
N LEU A 381 29.12 -7.63 4.54
CA LEU A 381 30.23 -7.93 3.62
C LEU A 381 31.20 -6.77 3.35
N GLY A 382 30.98 -5.57 3.86
CA GLY A 382 31.74 -4.39 3.46
C GLY A 382 31.61 -4.09 1.97
N GLU A 383 32.74 -4.05 1.26
CA GLU A 383 32.81 -3.91 -0.20
C GLU A 383 32.85 -5.28 -0.92
N GLY A 384 32.80 -6.39 -0.19
CA GLY A 384 32.75 -7.74 -0.77
C GLY A 384 31.49 -8.00 -1.62
N PRO A 385 31.54 -8.93 -2.59
CA PRO A 385 32.69 -9.77 -2.94
C PRO A 385 33.69 -9.08 -3.89
N ALA A 386 33.34 -7.91 -4.46
CA ALA A 386 34.17 -7.23 -5.44
C ALA A 386 35.36 -6.46 -4.82
N GLY A 387 35.25 -6.09 -3.54
CA GLY A 387 36.26 -5.37 -2.77
C GLY A 387 36.55 -6.02 -1.42
N LEU A 388 36.94 -5.19 -0.45
CA LEU A 388 37.33 -5.64 0.89
C LEU A 388 36.13 -6.06 1.72
N ASN A 389 36.19 -7.28 2.28
CA ASN A 389 35.24 -7.69 3.30
C ASN A 389 35.60 -7.07 4.66
N THR A 390 35.16 -5.83 4.85
CA THR A 390 35.23 -5.08 6.11
C THR A 390 33.91 -5.06 6.87
N GLY A 391 32.97 -5.94 6.47
CA GLY A 391 31.71 -6.13 7.16
C GLY A 391 31.85 -7.12 8.31
N TYR A 392 30.73 -7.37 8.99
CA TYR A 392 30.63 -8.31 10.09
C TYR A 392 31.28 -9.66 9.77
N SER A 393 31.01 -10.22 8.59
CA SER A 393 31.52 -11.55 8.23
C SER A 393 33.04 -11.59 8.02
N GLY A 394 33.65 -10.49 7.56
CA GLY A 394 35.10 -10.38 7.39
C GLY A 394 35.84 -10.13 8.70
N ASP A 395 35.19 -9.42 9.63
CA ASP A 395 35.75 -9.08 10.94
C ASP A 395 35.55 -10.23 11.94
N LEU A 396 34.42 -10.95 11.93
CA LEU A 396 34.11 -12.04 12.86
C LEU A 396 34.23 -13.45 12.29
N LEU A 397 34.48 -13.58 10.98
CA LEU A 397 34.68 -14.87 10.30
C LEU A 397 33.49 -15.83 10.40
N ALA A 398 32.31 -15.30 10.71
CA ALA A 398 31.08 -16.04 10.93
C ALA A 398 29.88 -15.24 10.40
N TRP A 399 28.74 -15.90 10.24
CA TRP A 399 27.48 -15.19 10.05
C TRP A 399 27.08 -14.55 11.38
N PRO A 400 26.36 -13.42 11.35
CA PRO A 400 25.71 -12.97 12.58
C PRO A 400 24.74 -14.06 13.04
N LYS A 401 24.78 -14.38 14.34
CA LYS A 401 23.72 -15.17 14.95
C LYS A 401 22.39 -14.41 14.82
N LEU A 402 21.30 -15.14 14.69
CA LEU A 402 19.96 -14.57 14.59
C LEU A 402 19.29 -14.64 15.95
N PHE A 403 18.72 -13.53 16.39
CA PHE A 403 18.05 -13.43 17.69
C PHE A 403 16.55 -13.23 17.52
N CYS A 404 15.75 -13.86 18.37
CA CYS A 404 14.30 -13.66 18.49
C CYS A 404 13.98 -13.02 19.83
N TRP A 405 12.90 -12.22 19.85
CA TRP A 405 12.43 -11.63 21.10
C TRP A 405 11.53 -12.62 21.84
N GLU A 406 11.90 -12.95 23.05
CA GLU A 406 11.14 -13.83 23.91
C GLU A 406 10.27 -13.00 24.86
N GLY A 407 8.96 -12.95 24.60
CA GLY A 407 8.03 -12.15 25.40
C GLY A 407 8.00 -12.51 26.89
N ALA A 408 8.28 -13.78 27.24
CA ALA A 408 8.28 -14.25 28.62
C ALA A 408 9.48 -13.73 29.44
N SER A 409 10.67 -13.76 28.85
CA SER A 409 11.92 -13.30 29.47
C SER A 409 12.16 -11.80 29.25
N SER A 410 11.43 -11.17 28.31
CA SER A 410 11.66 -9.79 27.86
C SER A 410 13.14 -9.57 27.48
N SER A 411 13.71 -10.57 26.82
CA SER A 411 15.07 -10.55 26.31
C SER A 411 15.12 -11.08 24.88
N TRP A 412 16.23 -10.78 24.22
CA TRP A 412 16.58 -11.36 22.93
C TRP A 412 17.38 -12.63 23.17
N ASP A 413 17.03 -13.72 22.48
CA ASP A 413 17.71 -15.01 22.57
C ASP A 413 18.09 -15.51 21.16
N ASP A 414 19.16 -16.29 21.01
CA ASP A 414 19.64 -16.86 19.74
C ASP A 414 19.39 -18.37 19.59
N GLU A 415 18.92 -19.02 20.65
CA GLU A 415 18.53 -20.43 20.67
C GLU A 415 17.13 -20.62 21.27
N ASP A 416 16.46 -21.70 20.86
CA ASP A 416 15.28 -22.19 21.60
C ASP A 416 15.74 -23.15 22.71
N GLU A 417 14.85 -23.51 23.64
CA GLU A 417 15.09 -24.45 24.76
C GLU A 417 15.73 -25.80 24.33
N SER A 418 15.77 -26.09 23.03
CA SER A 418 16.23 -27.31 22.38
C SER A 418 17.70 -27.32 21.92
N SER A 419 18.53 -26.32 22.23
CA SER A 419 19.95 -26.16 21.80
C SER A 419 20.18 -25.97 20.29
N ALA A 420 19.10 -25.79 19.52
CA ALA A 420 19.16 -25.46 18.11
C ALA A 420 19.13 -23.93 17.93
N ALA A 421 20.15 -23.39 17.25
CA ALA A 421 20.18 -21.97 16.92
C ALA A 421 19.03 -21.60 15.96
N TYR A 422 18.48 -20.40 16.11
CA TYR A 422 17.42 -19.93 15.23
C TYR A 422 17.90 -19.80 13.78
N THR A 423 17.09 -20.33 12.86
CA THR A 423 17.24 -20.15 11.41
C THR A 423 16.53 -18.88 10.95
N LYS A 424 15.73 -18.24 11.80
CA LYS A 424 15.01 -16.99 11.52
C LYS A 424 15.10 -16.03 12.71
N GLY A 425 15.39 -14.75 12.48
CA GLY A 425 15.45 -13.75 13.55
C GLY A 425 16.04 -12.41 13.10
N GLN A 426 16.59 -11.64 14.04
CA GLN A 426 17.29 -10.38 13.80
C GLN A 426 18.80 -10.50 14.08
N PRO A 427 19.68 -10.03 13.18
CA PRO A 427 21.13 -10.15 13.36
C PRO A 427 21.69 -9.02 14.24
N ARG A 428 21.34 -9.01 15.53
CA ARG A 428 21.66 -7.90 16.46
C ARG A 428 23.15 -7.55 16.54
N GLY A 429 24.01 -8.54 16.32
CA GLY A 429 25.46 -8.35 16.21
C GLY A 429 25.89 -7.29 15.18
N LEU A 430 25.03 -6.94 14.21
CA LEU A 430 25.27 -5.87 13.26
C LEU A 430 25.23 -4.47 13.88
N TRP A 431 24.58 -4.25 15.04
CA TRP A 431 24.49 -2.92 15.66
C TRP A 431 24.83 -2.88 17.16
N THR A 432 24.96 -4.02 17.83
CA THR A 432 25.40 -4.10 19.23
C THR A 432 26.43 -5.21 19.42
N ALA A 433 27.43 -4.97 20.27
CA ALA A 433 28.37 -6.00 20.72
C ALA A 433 27.75 -6.93 21.77
N ARG A 434 26.60 -6.55 22.35
CA ARG A 434 25.84 -7.31 23.35
C ARG A 434 24.45 -7.60 22.81
N PRO A 435 24.32 -8.59 21.92
CA PRO A 435 23.06 -8.88 21.26
C PRO A 435 22.03 -9.50 22.21
N ASN A 436 22.47 -10.17 23.28
CA ASN A 436 21.65 -10.62 24.39
C ASN A 436 22.12 -9.90 25.66
N SER A 437 21.25 -9.12 26.30
CA SER A 437 21.61 -8.45 27.56
C SER A 437 21.48 -9.36 28.78
N ALA A 438 20.79 -10.49 28.64
CA ALA A 438 20.57 -11.47 29.70
C ALA A 438 21.68 -12.53 29.73
N ASP A 439 22.25 -12.88 28.58
CA ASP A 439 23.38 -13.81 28.47
C ASP A 439 24.64 -13.16 27.86
N THR A 440 25.67 -13.04 28.68
CA THR A 440 26.99 -12.55 28.25
C THR A 440 27.78 -13.55 27.41
N ALA A 441 27.35 -14.82 27.31
CA ALA A 441 27.96 -15.80 26.42
C ALA A 441 27.81 -15.42 24.94
N ASP A 442 26.81 -14.59 24.62
CA ASP A 442 26.58 -14.04 23.28
C ASP A 442 27.32 -12.73 23.00
N ASP A 443 28.02 -12.17 23.99
CA ASP A 443 28.78 -10.94 23.79
C ASP A 443 29.88 -11.17 22.74
N LEU A 444 29.92 -10.28 21.75
CA LEU A 444 30.90 -10.34 20.69
C LEU A 444 32.25 -9.83 21.20
N SER A 445 33.29 -10.63 20.96
CA SER A 445 34.65 -10.26 21.34
C SER A 445 35.07 -8.96 20.63
N ALA A 446 35.64 -8.02 21.39
CA ALA A 446 36.15 -6.77 20.86
C ALA A 446 37.28 -7.02 19.86
N SER A 447 37.40 -6.15 18.86
CA SER A 447 38.41 -6.36 17.82
C SER A 447 39.85 -6.33 18.35
N ARG A 448 40.61 -7.39 18.05
CA ARG A 448 42.06 -7.51 18.24
C ARG A 448 42.68 -7.81 16.89
N TRP A 449 43.69 -7.02 16.50
CA TRP A 449 44.35 -7.16 15.19
C TRP A 449 43.34 -7.13 14.04
N GLY A 450 42.35 -6.24 14.12
CA GLY A 450 41.26 -6.07 13.17
C GLY A 450 40.36 -7.29 12.94
N LEU A 451 40.41 -8.31 13.79
CA LEU A 451 39.42 -9.39 13.84
C LEU A 451 38.66 -9.28 15.16
N GLY A 452 37.37 -9.61 15.20
CA GLY A 452 36.49 -9.25 16.31
C GLY A 452 35.58 -8.06 15.97
N TRP A 453 34.60 -7.80 16.82
CA TRP A 453 33.64 -6.71 16.62
C TRP A 453 34.34 -5.36 16.75
N ARG A 454 34.45 -4.61 15.65
CA ARG A 454 35.12 -3.30 15.61
C ARG A 454 34.21 -2.16 16.03
N ARG A 455 32.96 -2.20 15.56
CA ARG A 455 31.95 -1.15 15.71
C ARG A 455 30.57 -1.69 15.31
N ALA A 456 29.55 -0.88 15.56
CA ALA A 456 28.25 -1.08 14.94
C ALA A 456 28.37 -0.92 13.41
N TYR A 457 27.96 -1.94 12.66
CA TYR A 457 27.94 -1.97 11.19
C TYR A 457 26.64 -1.38 10.63
N LEU A 458 25.56 -1.43 11.41
CA LEU A 458 24.30 -0.74 11.19
C LEU A 458 24.00 0.22 12.34
N THR A 459 23.28 1.30 12.04
CA THR A 459 22.65 2.11 13.10
C THR A 459 21.63 1.23 13.82
N PRO A 460 21.60 1.23 15.17
CA PRO A 460 20.58 0.52 15.92
C PRO A 460 19.17 0.89 15.41
N PRO A 461 18.30 -0.10 15.15
CA PRO A 461 16.94 0.18 14.74
C PRO A 461 16.17 1.02 15.77
N ILE A 462 15.18 1.79 15.30
CA ILE A 462 14.30 2.54 16.20
C ILE A 462 13.38 1.55 16.91
N GLY A 463 13.34 1.61 18.24
CA GLY A 463 12.48 0.77 19.07
C GLY A 463 13.17 0.36 20.36
N ALA A 464 12.49 -0.48 21.12
CA ALA A 464 13.04 -1.21 22.27
C ALA A 464 12.36 -2.58 22.36
N GLY A 465 13.08 -3.56 22.90
CA GLY A 465 12.59 -4.93 23.02
C GLY A 465 12.17 -5.51 21.67
N GLU A 466 10.97 -6.10 21.59
CA GLU A 466 10.42 -6.73 20.37
C GLU A 466 10.35 -5.80 19.15
N THR A 467 10.35 -4.48 19.37
CA THR A 467 10.23 -3.51 18.28
C THR A 467 11.58 -3.06 17.71
N GLU A 468 12.69 -3.44 18.33
CA GLU A 468 14.06 -3.12 17.91
C GLU A 468 14.53 -3.99 16.73
N VAL A 469 13.79 -3.91 15.62
CA VAL A 469 13.97 -4.72 14.41
C VAL A 469 14.33 -3.85 13.22
N VAL A 470 15.16 -4.36 12.30
CA VAL A 470 15.44 -3.64 11.05
C VAL A 470 14.16 -3.61 10.22
N ARG A 471 13.73 -2.43 9.76
CA ARG A 471 12.51 -2.26 8.98
C ARG A 471 12.80 -1.85 7.53
N ASP A 472 11.95 -2.31 6.63
CA ASP A 472 11.88 -1.85 5.25
C ASP A 472 11.18 -0.48 5.13
N ALA A 473 11.08 0.03 3.90
CA ALA A 473 10.44 1.32 3.66
C ALA A 473 8.93 1.30 3.90
N TRP A 474 8.28 0.12 3.87
CA TRP A 474 6.87 -0.05 4.21
C TRP A 474 6.62 -0.08 5.72
N GLY A 475 7.66 -0.03 6.53
CA GLY A 475 7.58 -0.05 8.00
C GLY A 475 7.45 -1.47 8.57
N ARG A 476 7.58 -2.50 7.73
CA ARG A 476 7.59 -3.91 8.15
C ARG A 476 9.00 -4.31 8.54
N GLU A 477 9.12 -5.24 9.48
CA GLU A 477 10.42 -5.85 9.77
C GLU A 477 10.97 -6.59 8.54
N LEU A 478 12.27 -6.50 8.34
CA LEU A 478 13.01 -7.39 7.44
C LEU A 478 13.18 -8.74 8.11
N LEU A 479 12.91 -9.79 7.36
CA LEU A 479 13.09 -11.17 7.80
C LEU A 479 14.49 -11.63 7.39
N PHE A 480 15.22 -12.23 8.33
CA PHE A 480 16.53 -12.84 8.07
C PHE A 480 16.38 -14.35 8.21
N PHE A 481 16.87 -15.08 7.22
CA PHE A 481 16.87 -16.54 7.19
C PHE A 481 18.29 -17.05 7.02
N HIS A 482 18.74 -17.91 7.94
CA HIS A 482 20.02 -18.58 7.88
C HIS A 482 19.81 -20.03 7.43
N ASP A 483 20.27 -20.30 6.21
CA ASP A 483 20.30 -21.63 5.62
C ASP A 483 21.64 -22.30 5.94
N THR A 484 21.63 -23.09 7.02
CA THR A 484 22.82 -23.82 7.49
C THR A 484 23.29 -24.87 6.48
N ALA A 485 22.38 -25.45 5.68
CA ALA A 485 22.71 -26.51 4.73
C ALA A 485 23.51 -25.97 3.53
N ASN A 486 23.11 -24.81 3.01
CA ASN A 486 23.78 -24.14 1.89
C ASN A 486 24.76 -23.04 2.34
N ASP A 487 24.87 -22.79 3.64
CA ASP A 487 25.70 -21.75 4.24
C ASP A 487 25.42 -20.37 3.64
N ALA A 488 24.14 -19.98 3.66
CA ALA A 488 23.65 -18.75 3.07
C ALA A 488 22.77 -17.97 4.05
N LEU A 489 22.78 -16.64 3.91
CA LEU A 489 21.91 -15.73 4.66
C LEU A 489 21.01 -14.99 3.67
N MET A 490 19.69 -15.15 3.78
CA MET A 490 18.71 -14.39 3.02
C MET A 490 18.10 -13.30 3.89
N VAL A 491 17.95 -12.10 3.31
CA VAL A 491 17.23 -10.97 3.90
C VAL A 491 16.04 -10.68 2.99
N LEU A 492 14.83 -10.64 3.55
CA LEU A 492 13.58 -10.53 2.81
C LEU A 492 12.75 -9.36 3.35
N SER A 493 12.36 -8.46 2.45
CA SER A 493 11.23 -7.57 2.65
C SER A 493 9.99 -8.20 2.00
N ARG A 494 8.89 -8.18 2.75
CA ARG A 494 7.59 -8.75 2.37
C ARG A 494 6.76 -7.83 1.47
N GLY A 495 7.40 -6.89 0.80
CA GLY A 495 6.75 -6.00 -0.16
C GLY A 495 5.61 -5.16 0.41
N ARG A 496 4.66 -4.82 -0.47
CA ARG A 496 3.46 -4.02 -0.21
C ARG A 496 2.40 -4.84 0.51
N ASP A 497 2.17 -6.08 0.11
CA ASP A 497 1.10 -6.92 0.64
C ASP A 497 1.45 -7.54 2.02
N GLY A 498 2.74 -7.61 2.35
CA GLY A 498 3.22 -8.21 3.60
C GLY A 498 3.25 -9.73 3.56
N MET A 499 3.17 -10.35 2.38
CA MET A 499 3.06 -11.78 2.16
C MET A 499 4.35 -12.34 1.54
N PHE A 500 4.58 -13.64 1.71
CA PHE A 500 5.62 -14.38 1.01
C PHE A 500 5.32 -15.88 1.03
N ALA A 501 6.06 -16.67 0.24
CA ALA A 501 6.02 -18.14 0.29
C ALA A 501 7.30 -18.79 -0.23
N PHE A 502 7.65 -19.98 0.30
CA PHE A 502 8.79 -20.80 -0.13
C PHE A 502 8.42 -21.92 -1.13
N GLY A 503 7.31 -21.77 -1.88
CA GLY A 503 6.94 -22.65 -2.99
C GLY A 503 6.43 -24.05 -2.62
N THR A 504 6.93 -24.66 -1.55
CA THR A 504 6.44 -25.96 -1.00
C THR A 504 6.70 -26.06 0.50
N THR A 505 6.01 -25.27 1.31
CA THR A 505 5.85 -25.53 2.75
C THR A 505 4.51 -26.24 2.99
N ASN A 506 4.45 -27.08 4.02
CA ASN A 506 3.28 -27.89 4.35
C ASN A 506 1.98 -27.05 4.34
N ALA A 507 0.99 -27.49 3.55
CA ALA A 507 -0.42 -27.11 3.68
C ALA A 507 -0.76 -25.61 3.81
N GLY A 508 -0.23 -24.75 2.91
CA GLY A 508 -0.76 -23.39 2.76
C GLY A 508 -0.28 -22.36 3.79
N GLN A 509 0.78 -22.65 4.53
CA GLN A 509 1.42 -21.68 5.42
C GLN A 509 2.41 -20.78 4.66
N THR A 510 2.30 -19.48 4.90
CA THR A 510 3.05 -18.40 4.24
C THR A 510 4.46 -18.17 4.82
N GLU A 511 4.80 -18.81 5.94
CA GLU A 511 6.04 -18.61 6.67
C GLU A 511 6.47 -19.93 7.35
N PRO A 512 7.78 -20.22 7.54
CA PRO A 512 8.23 -21.31 8.41
C PRO A 512 7.56 -21.20 9.78
N VAL A 513 7.03 -22.32 10.27
CA VAL A 513 6.14 -22.34 11.46
C VAL A 513 6.93 -22.07 12.74
N ASP A 514 8.20 -22.44 12.72
CA ASP A 514 9.13 -22.41 13.84
C ASP A 514 10.37 -21.62 13.45
N PHE A 515 10.90 -20.84 14.39
CA PHE A 515 12.14 -20.08 14.23
C PHE A 515 13.38 -20.98 14.13
N ALA A 516 13.29 -22.25 14.53
CA ALA A 516 14.34 -23.26 14.44
C ALA A 516 14.18 -24.22 13.23
N GLU A 517 13.11 -24.09 12.43
CA GLU A 517 12.89 -24.95 11.26
C GLU A 517 14.02 -24.79 10.25
N ALA A 518 14.55 -25.89 9.71
CA ALA A 518 15.57 -25.82 8.68
C ALA A 518 15.02 -25.12 7.42
N VAL A 519 15.58 -23.95 7.09
CA VAL A 519 15.18 -23.17 5.91
C VAL A 519 16.15 -23.42 4.77
N ASP A 520 15.62 -23.79 3.61
CA ASP A 520 16.37 -23.81 2.35
C ASP A 520 16.08 -22.53 1.55
N VAL A 521 17.02 -21.58 1.56
CA VAL A 521 16.82 -20.31 0.85
C VAL A 521 16.85 -20.47 -0.67
N THR A 522 17.32 -21.61 -1.18
CA THR A 522 17.30 -21.91 -2.62
C THR A 522 15.90 -22.31 -3.12
N ALA A 523 14.99 -22.68 -2.22
CA ALA A 523 13.60 -22.96 -2.54
C ALA A 523 12.75 -21.70 -2.74
N TYR A 524 13.25 -20.52 -2.33
CA TYR A 524 12.53 -19.26 -2.50
C TYR A 524 12.39 -18.89 -3.99
N ASN A 525 11.14 -18.81 -4.46
CA ASN A 525 10.84 -18.49 -5.86
C ASN A 525 10.21 -17.07 -5.96
N PRO A 526 10.97 -16.05 -6.41
CA PRO A 526 10.47 -14.69 -6.54
C PRO A 526 9.42 -14.51 -7.64
N SER A 527 9.22 -15.52 -8.51
CA SER A 527 8.23 -15.48 -9.60
C SER A 527 6.84 -15.96 -9.17
N LEU A 528 6.65 -16.44 -7.93
CA LEU A 528 5.32 -16.78 -7.42
C LEU A 528 4.48 -15.51 -7.24
N ALA A 529 3.17 -15.59 -7.51
CA ALA A 529 2.26 -14.44 -7.41
C ALA A 529 2.34 -13.71 -6.06
N VAL A 530 2.44 -14.47 -4.95
CA VAL A 530 2.58 -13.97 -3.57
C VAL A 530 3.97 -13.40 -3.24
N ASN A 531 4.94 -13.51 -4.16
CA ASN A 531 6.30 -13.01 -4.00
C ASN A 531 6.65 -11.91 -5.00
N LEU A 532 5.72 -11.50 -5.87
CA LEU A 532 6.04 -10.59 -6.98
C LEU A 532 6.49 -9.19 -6.50
N ASP A 533 5.99 -8.74 -5.35
CA ASP A 533 6.34 -7.45 -4.73
C ASP A 533 7.45 -7.57 -3.68
N ASN A 534 7.95 -8.78 -3.43
CA ASN A 534 9.01 -9.02 -2.46
C ASN A 534 10.37 -8.54 -2.97
N ILE A 535 11.16 -7.98 -2.05
CA ILE A 535 12.54 -7.58 -2.32
C ILE A 535 13.45 -8.38 -1.41
N HIS A 536 14.37 -9.14 -1.99
CA HIS A 536 15.27 -9.99 -1.25
C HIS A 536 16.74 -9.75 -1.62
N LEU A 537 17.60 -10.12 -0.69
CA LEU A 537 19.04 -10.19 -0.81
C LEU A 537 19.47 -11.57 -0.31
N THR A 538 20.13 -12.37 -1.12
CA THR A 538 20.78 -13.60 -0.66
C THR A 538 22.28 -13.40 -0.66
N VAL A 539 22.90 -13.63 0.49
CA VAL A 539 24.35 -13.63 0.65
C VAL A 539 24.81 -15.07 0.82
N ARG A 540 25.59 -15.56 -0.15
CA ARG A 540 26.03 -16.96 -0.18
C ARG A 540 27.38 -17.13 0.48
N LYS A 541 27.69 -18.38 0.85
CA LYS A 541 28.99 -18.80 1.40
C LYS A 541 30.17 -18.17 0.66
N TYR A 542 30.26 -18.31 -0.66
CA TYR A 542 31.41 -17.82 -1.43
C TYR A 542 31.53 -16.29 -1.46
N GLU A 543 30.48 -15.54 -1.13
CA GLU A 543 30.55 -14.07 -1.02
C GLU A 543 31.20 -13.63 0.30
N ARG A 544 31.21 -14.51 1.32
CA ARG A 544 31.84 -14.26 2.63
C ARG A 544 33.06 -15.14 2.95
N THR A 545 33.21 -16.29 2.31
CA THR A 545 34.28 -17.29 2.57
C THR A 545 35.37 -17.25 1.49
N PRO A 546 36.41 -18.09 1.65
CA PRO A 546 37.79 -17.65 1.83
C PRO A 546 38.30 -16.79 0.68
N GLY A 547 39.00 -15.72 1.04
CA GLY A 547 39.63 -14.92 0.01
C GLY A 547 40.96 -15.52 -0.42
N TYR A 548 41.35 -15.14 -1.63
CA TYR A 548 42.58 -15.54 -2.28
C TYR A 548 43.67 -14.59 -1.81
N LEU A 549 44.79 -15.18 -1.40
CA LEU A 549 45.98 -14.45 -1.02
C LEU A 549 47.18 -15.18 -1.60
N ARG A 550 47.94 -14.45 -2.41
CA ARG A 550 49.21 -14.96 -2.91
C ARG A 550 50.26 -13.90 -2.69
N LEU A 551 51.24 -14.19 -1.83
CA LEU A 551 52.45 -13.42 -1.69
C LEU A 551 53.59 -14.23 -2.30
N ASP A 552 54.04 -13.84 -3.49
CA ASP A 552 55.13 -14.56 -4.16
C ASP A 552 56.42 -14.44 -3.37
N ARG A 553 56.81 -13.23 -2.96
CA ARG A 553 58.07 -12.99 -2.26
C ARG A 553 57.91 -11.94 -1.16
N PHE A 554 58.64 -12.10 -0.07
CA PHE A 554 58.93 -10.97 0.81
C PHE A 554 60.41 -10.89 1.19
N VAL A 555 60.86 -9.70 1.56
CA VAL A 555 62.20 -9.41 2.07
C VAL A 555 62.07 -8.52 3.31
N VAL A 556 62.63 -8.97 4.44
CA VAL A 556 62.77 -8.18 5.66
C VAL A 556 64.24 -7.81 5.84
N LEU A 557 64.56 -6.52 5.69
CA LEU A 557 65.91 -6.03 5.85
C LEU A 557 66.30 -5.96 7.32
N ASN A 558 67.58 -6.23 7.62
CA ASN A 558 68.12 -6.19 8.98
C ASN A 558 67.37 -7.12 9.95
N ALA A 559 66.95 -8.29 9.47
CA ALA A 559 66.32 -9.33 10.24
C ALA A 559 67.33 -10.06 11.14
N THR A 560 66.86 -10.63 12.25
CA THR A 560 67.67 -11.45 13.15
C THR A 560 67.29 -12.91 13.03
N ALA A 561 68.25 -13.78 12.71
CA ALA A 561 68.00 -15.20 12.54
C ALA A 561 67.44 -15.84 13.83
N GLY A 562 66.35 -16.59 13.70
CA GLY A 562 65.63 -17.23 14.81
C GLY A 562 64.69 -16.29 15.58
N THR A 563 64.92 -14.98 15.53
CA THR A 563 64.15 -13.95 16.24
C THR A 563 63.10 -13.32 15.36
N THR A 564 63.44 -12.91 14.14
CA THR A 564 62.48 -12.28 13.23
C THR A 564 61.53 -13.33 12.65
N LYS A 565 60.23 -13.08 12.79
CA LYS A 565 59.15 -13.99 12.38
C LYS A 565 58.13 -13.27 11.54
N ALA A 566 57.39 -14.03 10.76
CA ALA A 566 56.26 -13.55 9.97
C ALA A 566 55.12 -14.53 10.10
N GLY A 567 53.89 -14.02 10.26
CA GLY A 567 52.74 -14.89 10.26
C GLY A 567 51.38 -14.23 10.16
N PHE A 568 50.40 -15.07 9.83
CA PHE A 568 48.98 -14.69 9.80
C PHE A 568 48.32 -14.95 11.14
N PHE A 569 47.57 -13.95 11.61
CA PHE A 569 46.85 -14.03 12.88
C PHE A 569 45.36 -14.30 12.65
N ARG A 570 44.78 -15.21 13.47
CA ARG A 570 43.34 -15.49 13.54
C ARG A 570 42.61 -14.56 14.52
N ALA A 571 41.29 -14.67 14.55
CA ALA A 571 40.40 -13.80 15.34
C ALA A 571 40.59 -13.90 16.86
N ASP A 572 41.09 -15.03 17.34
CA ASP A 572 41.43 -15.29 18.75
C ASP A 572 42.89 -14.93 19.09
N GLY A 573 43.66 -14.42 18.12
CA GLY A 573 45.09 -14.16 18.27
C GLY A 573 45.97 -15.42 18.17
N ALA A 574 45.39 -16.60 17.90
CA ALA A 574 46.15 -17.82 17.69
C ALA A 574 46.68 -17.91 16.25
N PHE A 575 47.78 -18.64 16.08
CA PHE A 575 48.26 -19.06 14.75
C PHE A 575 47.35 -20.13 14.16
N VAL A 576 47.19 -20.18 12.84
CA VAL A 576 46.72 -21.41 12.21
C VAL A 576 47.86 -22.43 12.25
N SER A 577 47.64 -23.52 12.98
CA SER A 577 48.59 -24.62 13.09
C SER A 577 49.01 -25.15 11.71
N GLY A 578 50.32 -25.20 11.46
CA GLY A 578 50.92 -25.94 10.34
C GLY A 578 51.32 -25.13 9.09
N VAL A 579 51.00 -23.83 9.00
CA VAL A 579 51.26 -23.05 7.77
C VAL A 579 51.64 -21.58 8.00
N ASP A 580 51.29 -20.99 9.15
CA ASP A 580 51.26 -19.53 9.29
C ASP A 580 52.50 -18.90 9.93
N LEU A 581 53.45 -19.67 10.45
CA LEU A 581 54.61 -19.12 11.17
C LEU A 581 55.90 -19.39 10.39
N LEU A 582 56.38 -18.37 9.70
CA LEU A 582 57.70 -18.38 9.09
C LEU A 582 58.70 -17.74 10.07
N ALA A 583 59.88 -18.34 10.20
CA ALA A 583 60.98 -17.78 10.98
C ALA A 583 62.20 -17.54 10.09
N ALA A 584 62.92 -16.46 10.36
CA ALA A 584 64.18 -16.14 9.70
C ALA A 584 65.23 -17.21 10.02
N THR A 585 65.41 -18.19 9.15
CA THR A 585 66.41 -19.27 9.34
C THR A 585 67.67 -19.03 8.52
N THR A 586 67.52 -18.49 7.31
CA THR A 586 68.62 -18.15 6.41
C THR A 586 68.54 -16.67 6.09
N LEU A 587 69.66 -15.96 6.26
CA LEU A 587 69.80 -14.55 5.93
C LEU A 587 70.74 -14.39 4.74
N THR A 588 70.48 -13.38 3.93
CA THR A 588 71.18 -13.04 2.68
C THR A 588 71.47 -11.54 2.67
N ASP A 589 72.24 -11.08 1.69
CA ASP A 589 72.50 -9.65 1.47
C ASP A 589 71.70 -9.20 0.23
N GLU A 590 70.45 -8.79 0.44
CA GLU A 590 69.46 -8.43 -0.59
C GLU A 590 69.40 -6.93 -0.87
N ASP A 591 70.00 -6.09 -0.01
CA ASP A 591 70.22 -4.67 -0.25
C ASP A 591 71.66 -4.30 -0.66
N SER A 592 72.57 -5.29 -0.67
CA SER A 592 73.98 -5.15 -1.06
C SER A 592 74.79 -4.24 -0.14
N ASP A 593 74.45 -4.18 1.16
CA ASP A 593 75.20 -3.42 2.16
C ASP A 593 76.46 -4.15 2.68
N GLY A 594 76.64 -5.42 2.30
CA GLY A 594 77.77 -6.27 2.68
C GLY A 594 77.52 -7.13 3.93
N THR A 595 76.33 -7.05 4.52
CA THR A 595 75.90 -7.84 5.67
C THR A 595 74.85 -8.86 5.23
N ALA A 596 74.98 -10.11 5.70
CA ALA A 596 73.96 -11.13 5.44
C ALA A 596 72.90 -11.09 6.55
N ASP A 597 72.10 -10.02 6.58
CA ASP A 597 71.05 -9.80 7.58
C ASP A 597 69.65 -9.61 6.97
N ASP A 598 69.47 -9.83 5.67
CA ASP A 598 68.17 -9.76 5.02
C ASP A 598 67.49 -11.12 4.97
N TRP A 599 66.24 -11.18 5.43
CA TRP A 599 65.42 -12.38 5.36
C TRP A 599 64.52 -12.36 4.13
N ALA A 600 64.92 -13.08 3.08
CA ALA A 600 64.14 -13.27 1.86
C ALA A 600 63.43 -14.63 1.81
N VAL A 601 62.13 -14.63 1.56
CA VAL A 601 61.30 -15.83 1.39
C VAL A 601 60.50 -15.71 0.10
N GLY A 602 60.34 -16.81 -0.63
CA GLY A 602 59.43 -16.86 -1.79
C GLY A 602 60.06 -16.91 -3.18
N ASN A 603 61.28 -17.44 -3.33
CA ASN A 603 61.99 -17.47 -4.62
C ASN A 603 61.65 -18.74 -5.43
N GLY A 604 60.60 -18.69 -6.23
CA GLY A 604 60.15 -19.79 -7.11
C GLY A 604 59.03 -20.67 -6.53
N ILE A 605 58.89 -20.70 -5.21
CA ILE A 605 57.70 -21.17 -4.49
C ILE A 605 57.18 -19.95 -3.72
N PRO A 606 55.89 -19.57 -3.83
CA PRO A 606 55.43 -18.35 -3.17
C PRO A 606 55.59 -18.42 -1.65
N ALA A 607 55.91 -17.29 -1.03
CA ALA A 607 56.04 -17.16 0.42
C ALA A 607 54.74 -17.53 1.17
N PHE A 608 53.59 -17.14 0.62
CA PHE A 608 52.28 -17.57 1.08
C PHE A 608 51.36 -17.82 -0.13
N VAL A 609 50.68 -18.97 -0.15
CA VAL A 609 49.67 -19.33 -1.16
C VAL A 609 48.41 -19.81 -0.46
N PHE A 610 47.34 -19.05 -0.65
CA PHE A 610 45.99 -19.44 -0.29
C PHE A 610 45.13 -19.22 -1.54
N ASP A 611 44.98 -20.29 -2.33
CA ASP A 611 44.19 -20.31 -3.55
C ASP A 611 43.23 -21.52 -3.60
N ASP A 612 42.40 -21.59 -4.65
CA ASP A 612 41.41 -22.65 -4.87
C ASP A 612 42.03 -24.01 -5.18
N THR A 613 43.33 -24.05 -5.47
CA THR A 613 44.08 -25.29 -5.75
C THR A 613 44.78 -25.83 -4.52
N THR A 614 44.97 -25.01 -3.49
CA THR A 614 45.51 -25.44 -2.20
C THR A 614 44.39 -25.97 -1.28
N ALA A 615 44.66 -27.03 -0.52
CA ALA A 615 43.76 -27.48 0.55
C ALA A 615 43.63 -26.46 1.71
N GLN A 616 44.41 -25.38 1.65
CA GLN A 616 44.55 -24.36 2.67
C GLN A 616 43.70 -23.16 2.31
N SER A 617 42.65 -22.90 3.09
CA SER A 617 41.75 -21.77 2.88
C SER A 617 41.89 -20.76 4.02
N VAL A 618 41.98 -19.47 3.70
CA VAL A 618 41.98 -18.38 4.68
C VAL A 618 40.66 -17.64 4.55
N PRO A 619 39.86 -17.48 5.62
CA PRO A 619 38.59 -16.74 5.56
C PRO A 619 38.76 -15.36 4.88
N SER A 620 37.76 -14.84 4.16
CA SER A 620 37.87 -13.55 3.46
C SER A 620 37.88 -12.35 4.41
N GLY A 621 38.53 -11.24 4.02
CA GLY A 621 38.62 -10.00 4.81
C GLY A 621 40.02 -9.42 4.94
N ALA A 622 40.15 -8.33 5.70
CA ALA A 622 41.47 -7.79 6.03
C ALA A 622 42.18 -8.74 7.00
N ARG A 623 43.41 -9.14 6.66
CA ARG A 623 44.28 -9.92 7.56
C ARG A 623 45.55 -9.16 7.82
N TYR A 624 46.09 -9.32 9.02
CA TYR A 624 47.39 -8.78 9.35
C TYR A 624 48.42 -9.90 9.12
N LEU A 625 49.20 -9.74 8.06
CA LEU A 625 50.49 -10.41 7.98
C LEU A 625 51.42 -9.62 8.89
N VAL A 626 51.71 -10.16 10.05
CA VAL A 626 52.52 -9.48 11.05
C VAL A 626 53.94 -10.00 10.97
N PHE A 627 54.89 -9.08 10.91
CA PHE A 627 56.31 -9.34 11.09
C PHE A 627 56.69 -8.88 12.49
N TRP A 628 57.46 -9.64 13.24
CA TRP A 628 57.90 -9.22 14.57
C TRP A 628 59.22 -9.85 14.97
N ASN A 629 59.81 -9.33 16.03
CA ASN A 629 60.99 -9.90 16.68
C ASN A 629 60.55 -10.61 17.96
N ASP A 630 60.55 -11.94 17.91
CA ASP A 630 60.28 -12.81 19.06
C ASP A 630 61.51 -12.87 19.97
N THR A 631 61.51 -12.02 20.99
CA THR A 631 62.69 -11.81 21.84
C THR A 631 62.80 -12.82 22.97
N ASP A 632 61.71 -13.49 23.32
CA ASP A 632 61.65 -14.45 24.43
C ASP A 632 61.53 -15.92 23.96
N GLY A 633 61.32 -16.13 22.66
CA GLY A 633 61.27 -17.43 21.99
C GLY A 633 59.94 -18.16 22.11
N ASN A 634 58.88 -17.51 22.61
CA ASN A 634 57.60 -18.16 22.89
C ASN A 634 56.70 -18.31 21.65
N ASN A 635 57.12 -17.79 20.48
CA ASN A 635 56.38 -17.70 19.23
C ASN A 635 55.09 -16.88 19.30
N THR A 636 54.89 -16.06 20.33
CA THR A 636 53.76 -15.16 20.48
C THR A 636 54.23 -13.72 20.30
N ILE A 637 53.28 -12.80 20.07
CA ILE A 637 53.55 -11.37 20.03
C ILE A 637 53.15 -10.81 21.39
N ASP A 638 54.09 -10.29 22.14
CA ASP A 638 53.84 -9.76 23.48
C ASP A 638 54.37 -8.33 23.71
N THR A 639 54.01 -7.75 24.86
CA THR A 639 54.28 -6.35 25.18
C THR A 639 55.78 -6.11 25.28
N GLY A 640 56.29 -5.18 24.46
CA GLY A 640 57.71 -4.82 24.41
C GLY A 640 58.44 -5.36 23.17
N GLU A 641 57.84 -6.32 22.46
CA GLU A 641 58.37 -6.77 21.19
C GLU A 641 58.15 -5.75 20.07
N MET A 642 59.04 -5.76 19.09
CA MET A 642 58.97 -4.89 17.93
C MET A 642 58.23 -5.61 16.82
N TYR A 643 57.19 -5.00 16.25
CA TYR A 643 56.37 -5.59 15.20
C TYR A 643 56.05 -4.60 14.07
N TYR A 644 55.76 -5.13 12.89
CA TYR A 644 55.21 -4.42 11.75
C TYR A 644 53.97 -5.17 11.23
N PRO A 645 52.77 -4.57 11.36
CA PRO A 645 51.55 -5.13 10.79
C PRO A 645 51.40 -4.71 9.32
N TRP A 646 51.38 -5.67 8.41
CA TRP A 646 50.97 -5.45 7.01
C TRP A 646 49.54 -5.93 6.81
N ILE A 647 48.65 -5.03 6.37
CA ILE A 647 47.27 -5.42 6.04
C ILE A 647 47.25 -6.04 4.66
N PHE A 648 46.98 -7.34 4.60
CA PHE A 648 46.76 -8.07 3.37
C PHE A 648 45.26 -8.18 3.08
N ASN A 649 44.91 -7.90 1.82
CA ASN A 649 43.55 -7.94 1.34
C ASN A 649 43.23 -9.35 0.84
N VAL A 650 42.49 -10.11 1.65
CA VAL A 650 42.07 -11.47 1.29
C VAL A 650 40.73 -11.36 0.56
N MET A 651 40.77 -11.41 -0.77
CA MET A 651 39.64 -11.11 -1.65
C MET A 651 38.86 -12.35 -2.06
N ALA A 652 37.53 -12.33 -2.13
CA ALA A 652 36.71 -13.53 -2.41
C ALA A 652 36.81 -14.11 -3.85
N LEU A 653 37.49 -13.45 -4.79
CA LEU A 653 37.56 -13.88 -6.20
C LEU A 653 38.87 -14.60 -6.54
N ALA A 654 38.80 -15.76 -7.22
CA ALA A 654 39.98 -16.53 -7.60
C ALA A 654 40.99 -15.71 -8.41
N GLY A 655 42.27 -15.81 -8.06
CA GLY A 655 43.35 -15.06 -8.71
C GLY A 655 43.40 -13.55 -8.37
N SER A 656 42.52 -13.05 -7.51
CA SER A 656 42.63 -11.72 -6.93
C SER A 656 43.47 -11.74 -5.63
N GLY A 657 43.98 -10.60 -5.17
CA GLY A 657 44.84 -10.56 -3.96
C GLY A 657 46.29 -11.05 -4.18
N HIS A 658 46.81 -10.95 -5.41
CA HIS A 658 48.21 -11.27 -5.71
C HIS A 658 49.14 -10.10 -5.40
N THR A 659 50.13 -10.33 -4.55
CA THR A 659 51.27 -9.42 -4.32
C THR A 659 52.53 -10.12 -4.77
N SER A 660 53.18 -9.56 -5.80
CA SER A 660 54.41 -10.14 -6.38
C SER A 660 55.60 -10.04 -5.43
N SER A 661 55.71 -8.96 -4.67
CA SER A 661 56.79 -8.79 -3.69
C SER A 661 56.43 -7.81 -2.59
N LEU A 662 56.91 -8.06 -1.38
CA LEU A 662 56.84 -7.15 -0.24
C LEU A 662 58.25 -6.91 0.31
N ARG A 663 58.62 -5.66 0.59
CA ARG A 663 59.93 -5.31 1.17
C ARG A 663 59.72 -4.37 2.37
N LEU A 664 60.32 -4.71 3.50
CA LEU A 664 60.24 -3.97 4.77
C LEU A 664 61.60 -3.99 5.48
N SER A 665 61.83 -3.10 6.44
CA SER A 665 63.00 -3.12 7.34
C SER A 665 62.57 -3.34 8.78
N THR A 666 63.38 -4.03 9.58
CA THR A 666 63.17 -4.09 11.04
C THR A 666 63.24 -2.72 11.70
N GLY A 667 63.88 -1.73 11.05
CA GLY A 667 63.86 -0.33 11.49
C GLY A 667 62.46 0.31 11.44
N ASP A 668 61.54 -0.25 10.64
CA ASP A 668 60.14 0.19 10.56
C ASP A 668 59.27 -0.44 11.65
N PHE A 669 59.81 -1.41 12.41
CA PHE A 669 59.05 -2.09 13.45
C PHE A 669 58.80 -1.12 14.60
N ARG A 670 57.68 -1.29 15.28
CA ARG A 670 57.27 -0.48 16.42
C ARG A 670 56.95 -1.38 17.61
N PRO A 671 57.07 -0.90 18.86
CA PRO A 671 56.73 -1.71 20.02
C PRO A 671 55.24 -2.09 20.00
N VAL A 672 54.94 -3.33 20.38
CA VAL A 672 53.57 -3.81 20.62
C VAL A 672 52.95 -2.99 21.75
N PRO A 673 51.76 -2.40 21.53
CA PRO A 673 51.12 -1.50 22.50
C PRO A 673 50.68 -2.17 23.80
#